data_AF-A0A209D5P0-F1
#
_entry.id   AF-A0A209D5P0-F1
#
_cell.length_a   1.000
_cell.length_b   1.000
_cell.length_c   1.000
_cell.angle_alpha   90.00
_cell.angle_beta   90.00
_cell.angle_gamma   90.00
#
_symmetry.space_group_name_H-M   'P 1'
#
loop_
_entity.id
_entity.type
_entity.pdbx_description
1 polymer ?
#
loop_
_entity_poly.entity_id
_entity_poly.type
_entity_poly.pdbx_seq_one_letter_code
_entity_poly.pdbx_strand_id
1 'polypeptide(L)'
;MSDGLRHLLVVAPQCSSMLKLTRLGEAASALYDALVHPDLGGCVPGLPDRGSLVVGDGLSSTEIRKLIVEAIEYAEDRRATLLLALLGHGFVPGSTNTLYLMGDDSSEDATERGVNVGELLAAAANKPGIPSVIGIVDTCHAAGATPPGKDLVGGAGNGRTRLAVVMASSVGQQAFDLAFSRKLARLIRDGVPGAGPRLGVDDVRGALRGSVVGQDVTVSQHDGDPFAGERLWVAHNTRGHHVAGLIGPMAREDLAEAFDALAADMPFPVPHDVKSATDSLESLAGLSPSAARDRAAEVVRCLLLALRTVGFLRDWLGGELTTARLRHALRFLLASERRTLPSALPEYTDIAILDQLAFDHPVTRKNGKPSVAEFVVRLALAAGKDPESPELLAWARSVDAQQELNDAVATALDDREDHQLRLVVSLGSSLTGGWPETVSAWLLQNGELLDRQDFGCLTVDRGGAEAAIEEATGWAEAHAEVLGRRLRWLDVAVPSAVLLEWRPEEAGRALRFGVQYDVVLHWSRRLTPDPLLRRLQGAVSRRWEEIATSDRVPVDWLDDTDTVDRPPLQDRLRNGHYRLGIGLAHHTGLDDQLMEILLTYTPVLLWPQGVEGFPADRRGCLESQWPTMPEGLGHAYRQQWRGEHTGHFADLRAVWDDREWLRFCRHVRTTVPPVQNTIKEAS
;
A
#
# COMPACT_ATOMS: atom_id res chain seq x y z
N MET A 1 -2.15 -7.10 18.74
CA MET A 1 -2.68 -8.42 19.14
C MET A 1 -1.49 -9.22 19.64
N SER A 2 -1.51 -9.78 20.85
CA SER A 2 -0.39 -10.55 21.37
C SER A 2 -0.35 -11.92 20.68
N ASP A 3 0.78 -12.26 20.05
CA ASP A 3 1.01 -13.60 19.52
C ASP A 3 0.83 -14.64 20.64
N GLY A 4 0.09 -15.73 20.36
CA GLY A 4 -0.14 -16.80 21.33
C GLY A 4 1.18 -17.46 21.74
N LEU A 5 1.29 -17.88 23.01
CA LEU A 5 2.46 -18.57 23.55
C LEU A 5 2.77 -19.85 22.75
N ARG A 6 4.05 -20.08 22.44
CA ARG A 6 4.53 -21.25 21.70
C ARG A 6 5.56 -21.99 22.55
N HIS A 7 5.33 -23.26 22.83
CA HIS A 7 6.23 -24.11 23.59
C HIS A 7 7.02 -25.02 22.67
N LEU A 8 8.32 -25.17 22.94
CA LEU A 8 9.19 -26.08 22.21
C LEU A 8 9.66 -27.23 23.10
N LEU A 9 9.73 -28.44 22.53
CA LEU A 9 10.56 -29.53 23.02
C LEU A 9 11.33 -30.15 21.84
N VAL A 10 12.65 -30.24 21.98
CA VAL A 10 13.56 -30.92 21.06
C VAL A 10 14.12 -32.15 21.76
N VAL A 11 13.87 -33.34 21.20
CA VAL A 11 14.38 -34.62 21.71
C VAL A 11 15.24 -35.29 20.64
N ALA A 12 16.51 -35.51 20.97
CA ALA A 12 17.50 -36.06 20.06
C ALA A 12 18.31 -37.19 20.73
N PRO A 13 17.72 -38.39 20.88
CA PRO A 13 18.36 -39.52 21.56
C PRO A 13 19.38 -40.21 20.64
N GLN A 14 20.46 -40.70 21.25
CA GLN A 14 21.40 -41.62 20.60
C GLN A 14 21.04 -43.06 20.99
N CYS A 15 20.90 -43.93 19.99
CA CYS A 15 20.66 -45.36 20.19
C CYS A 15 21.98 -46.13 20.24
N SER A 16 22.22 -46.91 21.30
CA SER A 16 23.43 -47.74 21.46
C SER A 16 23.52 -48.91 20.47
N SER A 17 22.39 -49.42 19.99
CA SER A 17 22.35 -50.54 19.04
C SER A 17 22.58 -50.13 17.58
N MET A 18 22.68 -48.82 17.31
CA MET A 18 22.79 -48.25 15.97
C MET A 18 24.11 -47.52 15.79
N LEU A 19 24.46 -47.20 14.54
CA LEU A 19 25.62 -46.35 14.24
C LEU A 19 25.48 -44.97 14.91
N LYS A 20 26.58 -44.47 15.48
CA LYS A 20 26.58 -43.18 16.17
C LYS A 20 26.30 -42.02 15.21
N LEU A 21 25.32 -41.18 15.52
CA LEU A 21 25.00 -39.97 14.77
C LEU A 21 25.90 -38.84 15.26
N THR A 22 27.10 -38.73 14.68
CA THR A 22 28.16 -37.81 15.15
C THR A 22 27.75 -36.33 15.16
N ARG A 23 26.71 -35.95 14.40
CA ARG A 23 26.19 -34.58 14.29
C ARG A 23 24.88 -34.32 15.01
N LEU A 24 24.38 -35.29 15.78
CA LEU A 24 23.09 -35.18 16.47
C LEU A 24 23.04 -33.98 17.41
N GLY A 25 24.08 -33.79 18.21
CA GLY A 25 24.24 -32.62 19.08
C GLY A 25 24.22 -31.28 18.33
N GLU A 26 25.00 -31.19 17.24
CA GLU A 26 25.09 -29.99 16.40
C GLU A 26 23.73 -29.65 15.77
N ALA A 27 23.07 -30.63 15.16
CA ALA A 27 21.81 -30.42 14.47
C ALA A 27 20.67 -30.05 15.44
N ALA A 28 20.58 -30.74 16.58
CA ALA A 28 19.56 -30.47 17.59
C ALA A 28 19.74 -29.08 18.23
N SER A 29 20.99 -28.70 18.57
CA SER A 29 21.28 -27.39 19.15
C SER A 29 21.01 -26.26 18.13
N ALA A 30 21.45 -26.41 16.89
CA ALA A 30 21.21 -25.39 15.86
C ALA A 30 19.71 -25.18 15.56
N LEU A 31 18.93 -26.26 15.54
CA LEU A 31 17.48 -26.18 15.37
C LEU A 31 16.80 -25.55 16.60
N TYR A 32 17.22 -25.96 17.79
CA TYR A 32 16.76 -25.39 19.05
C TYR A 32 16.98 -23.89 19.10
N ASP A 33 18.21 -23.43 18.89
CA ASP A 33 18.60 -22.02 18.94
C ASP A 33 17.75 -21.18 17.97
N ALA A 34 17.52 -21.69 16.76
CA ALA A 34 16.68 -21.02 15.77
C ALA A 34 15.20 -20.95 16.20
N LEU A 35 14.68 -21.99 16.85
CA LEU A 35 13.28 -22.04 17.26
C LEU A 35 13.00 -21.25 18.55
N VAL A 36 13.95 -21.14 19.48
CA VAL A 36 13.78 -20.33 20.70
C VAL A 36 14.16 -18.86 20.52
N HIS A 37 14.85 -18.50 19.43
CA HIS A 37 15.18 -17.11 19.16
C HIS A 37 13.90 -16.27 19.02
N PRO A 38 13.75 -15.17 19.78
CA PRO A 38 12.52 -14.37 19.83
C PRO A 38 12.01 -13.92 18.45
N ASP A 39 12.92 -13.44 17.60
CA ASP A 39 12.56 -12.91 16.27
C ASP A 39 12.47 -13.98 15.17
N LEU A 40 12.83 -15.23 15.47
CA LEU A 40 12.81 -16.33 14.50
C LEU A 40 11.69 -17.31 14.85
N GLY A 41 11.92 -18.26 15.75
CA GLY A 41 10.87 -19.19 16.15
C GLY A 41 9.97 -18.68 17.27
N GLY A 42 10.42 -17.73 18.10
CA GLY A 42 9.61 -17.16 19.18
C GLY A 42 9.10 -18.17 20.21
N CYS A 43 9.70 -19.36 20.28
CA CYS A 43 9.27 -20.40 21.20
C CYS A 43 9.93 -20.23 22.58
N VAL A 44 9.16 -20.52 23.62
CA VAL A 44 9.67 -20.62 24.99
C VAL A 44 9.79 -22.10 25.41
N PRO A 45 10.51 -22.43 26.49
CA PRO A 45 10.66 -23.81 26.92
C PRO A 45 9.34 -24.52 27.22
N GLY A 46 9.18 -25.72 26.69
CA GLY A 46 8.00 -26.58 26.85
C GLY A 46 8.00 -27.46 28.10
N LEU A 47 8.92 -27.24 29.05
CA LEU A 47 8.97 -27.95 30.34
C LEU A 47 9.15 -26.94 31.49
N PRO A 48 8.55 -27.18 32.67
CA PRO A 48 8.51 -26.21 33.78
C PRO A 48 9.87 -25.87 34.40
N ASP A 49 10.82 -26.83 34.42
CA ASP A 49 12.11 -26.68 35.14
C ASP A 49 13.31 -27.30 34.40
N ARG A 50 13.09 -27.80 33.19
CA ARG A 50 14.10 -28.44 32.35
C ARG A 50 14.25 -27.64 31.06
N GLY A 51 15.47 -27.58 30.53
CA GLY A 51 15.68 -27.05 29.19
C GLY A 51 14.80 -27.80 28.18
N SER A 52 14.34 -27.10 27.15
CA SER A 52 13.54 -27.66 26.07
C SER A 52 14.38 -28.38 25.00
N LEU A 53 15.66 -28.61 25.28
CA LEU A 53 16.63 -29.34 24.45
C LEU A 53 17.16 -30.55 25.22
N VAL A 54 16.80 -31.75 24.77
CA VAL A 54 17.23 -33.02 25.37
C VAL A 54 17.98 -33.82 24.32
N VAL A 55 19.30 -33.94 24.50
CA VAL A 55 20.20 -34.57 23.52
C VAL A 55 21.19 -35.50 24.22
N GLY A 56 21.46 -36.66 23.63
CA GLY A 56 22.62 -37.48 24.00
C GLY A 56 22.35 -38.96 24.20
N ASP A 57 23.35 -39.61 24.77
CA ASP A 57 23.36 -41.04 25.12
C ASP A 57 22.51 -41.30 26.39
N GLY A 58 22.04 -42.54 26.59
CA GLY A 58 21.37 -42.96 27.83
C GLY A 58 19.91 -42.55 27.99
N LEU A 59 19.28 -41.95 26.96
CA LEU A 59 17.85 -41.63 26.94
C LEU A 59 17.04 -42.86 26.55
N SER A 60 16.39 -43.51 27.52
CA SER A 60 15.51 -44.65 27.25
C SER A 60 14.21 -44.23 26.55
N SER A 61 13.58 -45.16 25.85
CA SER A 61 12.28 -44.97 25.20
C SER A 61 11.18 -44.57 26.18
N THR A 62 11.27 -45.07 27.42
CA THR A 62 10.34 -44.72 28.51
C THR A 62 10.52 -43.26 28.94
N GLU A 63 11.77 -42.79 29.07
CA GLU A 63 12.07 -41.40 29.43
C GLU A 63 11.67 -40.42 28.32
N ILE A 64 11.93 -40.77 27.06
CA ILE A 64 11.50 -39.98 25.90
C ILE A 64 9.97 -39.83 25.90
N ARG A 65 9.22 -40.92 26.07
CA ARG A 65 7.76 -40.88 26.15
C ARG A 65 7.30 -39.98 27.29
N LYS A 66 7.92 -40.10 28.47
CA LYS A 66 7.61 -39.28 29.64
C LYS A 66 7.82 -37.78 29.36
N LEU A 67 8.96 -37.42 28.76
CA LEU A 67 9.27 -36.02 28.41
C LEU A 67 8.24 -35.42 27.45
N ILE A 68 7.83 -36.17 26.43
CA ILE A 68 6.83 -35.70 25.46
C ILE A 68 5.47 -35.54 26.14
N VAL A 69 5.05 -36.48 26.98
CA VAL A 69 3.80 -36.37 27.75
C VAL A 69 3.82 -35.16 28.69
N GLU A 70 4.92 -34.93 29.41
CA GLU A 70 5.08 -33.76 30.27
C GLU A 70 4.99 -32.44 29.48
N ALA A 71 5.57 -32.38 28.27
CA ALA A 71 5.46 -31.19 27.41
C ALA A 71 4.05 -30.96 26.87
N ILE A 72 3.31 -32.03 26.59
CA ILE A 72 1.88 -31.97 26.21
C ILE A 72 1.06 -31.39 27.36
N GLU A 73 1.19 -31.93 28.57
CA GLU A 73 0.49 -31.44 29.76
C GLU A 73 0.84 -29.97 30.04
N TYR A 74 2.12 -29.60 29.95
CA TYR A 74 2.59 -28.25 30.17
C TYR A 74 2.04 -27.22 29.15
N ALA A 75 1.94 -27.61 27.87
CA ALA A 75 1.33 -26.77 26.84
C ALA A 75 -0.19 -26.66 26.99
N GLU A 76 -0.86 -27.74 27.38
CA GLU A 76 -2.29 -27.76 27.67
C GLU A 76 -2.64 -26.78 28.79
N ASP A 77 -1.92 -26.83 29.92
CA ASP A 77 -2.13 -25.97 31.08
C ASP A 77 -1.99 -24.48 30.76
N ARG A 78 -1.08 -24.13 29.84
CA ARG A 78 -0.76 -22.75 29.45
C ARG A 78 -1.48 -22.28 28.21
N ARG A 79 -2.27 -23.14 27.59
CA ARG A 79 -2.95 -22.90 26.32
C ARG A 79 -2.01 -22.47 25.19
N ALA A 80 -0.85 -23.11 25.13
CA ALA A 80 0.21 -22.78 24.20
C ALA A 80 0.21 -23.71 22.98
N THR A 81 0.59 -23.19 21.81
CA THR A 81 0.93 -24.03 20.65
C THR A 81 2.15 -24.87 20.99
N LEU A 82 2.13 -26.16 20.66
CA LEU A 82 3.23 -27.08 20.96
C LEU A 82 4.04 -27.42 19.70
N LEU A 83 5.33 -27.13 19.73
CA LEU A 83 6.32 -27.57 18.73
C LEU A 83 7.13 -28.74 19.30
N LEU A 84 7.10 -29.87 18.60
CA LEU A 84 7.88 -31.07 18.95
C LEU A 84 8.88 -31.38 17.84
N ALA A 85 10.17 -31.27 18.13
CA ALA A 85 11.23 -31.67 17.21
C ALA A 85 11.87 -32.99 17.68
N LEU A 86 11.80 -34.02 16.85
CA LEU A 86 12.28 -35.37 17.12
C LEU A 86 13.34 -35.75 16.10
N LEU A 87 14.59 -35.89 16.54
CA LEU A 87 15.76 -36.13 15.69
C LEU A 87 16.46 -37.42 16.10
N GLY A 88 16.89 -38.26 15.18
CA GLY A 88 17.71 -39.42 15.51
C GLY A 88 17.37 -40.66 14.70
N HIS A 89 17.60 -41.83 15.28
CA HIS A 89 17.23 -43.09 14.66
C HIS A 89 15.74 -43.35 14.79
N GLY A 90 15.16 -43.89 13.72
CA GLY A 90 13.76 -44.30 13.71
C GLY A 90 13.60 -45.52 12.83
N PHE A 91 12.64 -46.37 13.18
CA PHE A 91 12.31 -47.57 12.43
C PHE A 91 10.81 -47.66 12.20
N VAL A 92 10.44 -48.41 11.16
CA VAL A 92 9.07 -48.76 10.83
C VAL A 92 9.01 -50.29 10.80
N PRO A 93 8.23 -50.94 11.68
CA PRO A 93 8.10 -52.40 11.70
C PRO A 93 7.49 -52.89 10.39
N GLY A 94 7.99 -54.00 9.84
CA GLY A 94 7.60 -54.50 8.51
C GLY A 94 6.10 -54.80 8.28
N SER A 95 5.25 -54.76 9.32
CA SER A 95 3.79 -54.97 9.25
C SER A 95 2.97 -53.67 9.29
N THR A 96 3.59 -52.51 9.52
CA THR A 96 2.89 -51.22 9.65
C THR A 96 3.70 -50.10 9.00
N ASN A 97 3.10 -48.92 8.78
CA ASN A 97 3.82 -47.72 8.34
C ASN A 97 4.06 -46.74 9.50
N THR A 98 4.07 -47.22 10.74
CA THR A 98 4.14 -46.39 11.94
C THR A 98 5.59 -46.15 12.32
N LEU A 99 5.98 -44.88 12.46
CA LEU A 99 7.31 -44.52 12.91
C LEU A 99 7.46 -44.68 14.43
N TYR A 100 8.54 -45.36 14.82
CA TYR A 100 9.03 -45.43 16.19
C TYR A 100 10.38 -44.71 16.29
N LEU A 101 10.47 -43.70 17.14
CA LEU A 101 11.74 -43.06 17.50
C LEU A 101 12.51 -43.98 18.46
N MET A 102 13.80 -44.16 18.23
CA MET A 102 14.66 -45.07 19.00
C MET A 102 15.37 -44.34 20.14
N GLY A 103 15.17 -44.81 21.37
CA GLY A 103 16.01 -44.49 22.52
C GLY A 103 17.27 -45.38 22.61
N ASP A 104 18.01 -45.21 23.70
CA ASP A 104 19.22 -45.97 23.98
C ASP A 104 18.98 -47.48 24.17
N ASP A 105 17.77 -47.82 24.63
CA ASP A 105 17.30 -49.18 24.91
C ASP A 105 16.56 -49.85 23.74
N SER A 106 16.43 -49.14 22.62
CA SER A 106 15.74 -49.62 21.42
C SER A 106 16.58 -50.62 20.63
N SER A 107 15.89 -51.45 19.85
CA SER A 107 16.46 -52.23 18.76
C SER A 107 15.49 -52.23 17.58
N GLU A 108 15.97 -52.53 16.39
CA GLU A 108 15.10 -52.69 15.21
C GLU A 108 14.00 -53.74 15.51
N ASP A 109 12.79 -53.50 14.99
CA ASP A 109 11.58 -54.34 15.12
C ASP A 109 10.99 -54.54 16.54
N ALA A 110 11.64 -54.06 17.61
CA ALA A 110 11.13 -54.14 18.99
C ALA A 110 10.25 -52.92 19.33
N THR A 111 8.99 -52.94 18.89
CA THR A 111 8.04 -51.81 19.04
C THR A 111 7.79 -51.40 20.49
N GLU A 112 7.87 -52.35 21.42
CA GLU A 112 7.72 -52.10 22.86
C GLU A 112 8.86 -51.28 23.46
N ARG A 113 10.00 -51.23 22.76
CA ARG A 113 11.17 -50.41 23.10
C ARG A 113 11.37 -49.29 22.10
N GLY A 114 10.31 -48.85 21.43
CA GLY A 114 10.30 -47.67 20.57
C GLY A 114 9.25 -46.68 21.02
N VAL A 115 9.41 -45.42 20.61
CA VAL A 115 8.44 -44.36 20.89
C VAL A 115 7.57 -44.12 19.65
N ASN A 116 6.31 -44.55 19.71
CA ASN A 116 5.34 -44.32 18.65
C ASN A 116 5.07 -42.82 18.47
N VAL A 117 5.61 -42.23 17.41
CA VAL A 117 5.56 -40.78 17.19
C VAL A 117 4.14 -40.32 16.81
N GLY A 118 3.47 -41.08 15.94
CA GLY A 118 2.12 -40.73 15.48
C GLY A 118 1.09 -40.73 16.61
N GLU A 119 1.19 -41.70 17.53
CA GLU A 119 0.33 -41.77 18.71
C GLU A 119 0.47 -40.53 19.60
N LEU A 120 1.71 -40.09 19.86
CA LEU A 120 1.97 -38.92 20.71
C LEU A 120 1.55 -37.60 20.04
N LEU A 121 1.76 -37.44 18.73
CA LEU A 121 1.30 -36.27 17.99
C LEU A 121 -0.24 -36.19 17.97
N ALA A 122 -0.93 -37.32 17.79
CA ALA A 122 -2.39 -37.37 17.89
C ALA A 122 -2.88 -37.07 19.31
N ALA A 123 -2.22 -37.61 20.33
CA ALA A 123 -2.57 -37.33 21.73
C ALA A 123 -2.43 -35.83 22.04
N ALA A 124 -1.37 -35.19 21.58
CA ALA A 124 -1.16 -33.75 21.73
C ALA A 124 -2.25 -32.92 21.00
N ALA A 125 -2.51 -33.24 19.72
CA ALA A 125 -3.46 -32.48 18.90
C ALA A 125 -4.91 -32.59 19.40
N ASN A 126 -5.24 -33.65 20.14
CA ASN A 126 -6.56 -33.87 20.73
C ASN A 126 -6.74 -33.22 22.11
N LYS A 127 -5.72 -32.59 22.69
CA LYS A 127 -5.88 -31.86 23.96
C LYS A 127 -6.61 -30.54 23.74
N PRO A 128 -7.78 -30.31 24.36
CA PRO A 128 -8.55 -29.08 24.16
C PRO A 128 -7.81 -27.81 24.55
N GLY A 129 -6.85 -27.90 25.48
CA GLY A 129 -6.03 -26.76 25.88
C GLY A 129 -4.97 -26.38 24.85
N ILE A 130 -4.57 -27.27 23.93
CA ILE A 130 -3.49 -26.99 22.97
C ILE A 130 -4.10 -26.44 21.68
N PRO A 131 -3.87 -25.16 21.30
CA PRO A 131 -4.49 -24.57 20.11
C PRO A 131 -4.01 -25.20 18.80
N SER A 132 -2.76 -25.67 18.77
CA SER A 132 -2.17 -26.33 17.61
C SER A 132 -0.89 -27.08 17.96
N VAL A 133 -0.57 -28.10 17.16
CA VAL A 133 0.64 -28.92 17.28
C VAL A 133 1.43 -28.90 15.98
N ILE A 134 2.75 -28.74 16.09
CA ILE A 134 3.67 -28.79 14.95
C ILE A 134 4.78 -29.80 15.25
N GLY A 135 4.84 -30.89 14.49
CA GLY A 135 5.89 -31.88 14.55
C GLY A 135 6.99 -31.61 13.54
N ILE A 136 8.25 -31.70 13.95
CA ILE A 136 9.44 -31.67 13.08
C ILE A 136 10.17 -33.00 13.30
N VAL A 137 10.22 -33.85 12.28
CA VAL A 137 10.71 -35.23 12.42
C VAL A 137 11.89 -35.48 11.47
N ASP A 138 13.07 -35.67 12.04
CA ASP A 138 14.33 -35.97 11.32
C ASP A 138 14.86 -37.36 11.70
N THR A 139 14.20 -38.37 11.16
CA THR A 139 14.56 -39.78 11.31
C THR A 139 14.50 -40.47 9.96
N CYS A 140 15.07 -41.68 9.86
CA CYS A 140 14.71 -42.58 8.77
C CYS A 140 13.19 -42.86 8.81
N HIS A 141 12.58 -43.02 7.64
CA HIS A 141 11.14 -43.31 7.50
C HIS A 141 10.21 -42.25 8.14
N ALA A 142 10.64 -40.98 8.18
CA ALA A 142 9.96 -39.91 8.93
C ALA A 142 8.48 -39.73 8.58
N ALA A 143 8.08 -39.98 7.33
CA ALA A 143 6.67 -39.91 6.91
C ALA A 143 5.72 -40.84 7.69
N GLY A 144 6.25 -41.91 8.32
CA GLY A 144 5.49 -42.77 9.23
C GLY A 144 5.08 -42.11 10.55
N ALA A 145 5.53 -40.87 10.82
CA ALA A 145 5.09 -40.07 11.96
C ALA A 145 3.67 -39.53 11.81
N THR A 146 3.10 -39.53 10.59
CA THR A 146 1.77 -38.98 10.34
C THR A 146 0.71 -39.84 11.03
N PRO A 147 -0.10 -39.31 11.97
CA PRO A 147 -1.14 -40.09 12.60
C PRO A 147 -2.25 -40.48 11.61
N PRO A 148 -2.89 -41.65 11.77
CA PRO A 148 -4.08 -42.00 11.01
C PRO A 148 -5.19 -40.94 11.17
N GLY A 149 -5.85 -40.54 10.08
CA GLY A 149 -6.86 -39.46 10.12
C GLY A 149 -8.02 -39.70 11.10
N LYS A 150 -8.40 -40.97 11.33
CA LYS A 150 -9.41 -41.35 12.34
C LYS A 150 -9.03 -40.91 13.76
N ASP A 151 -7.74 -40.86 14.09
CA ASP A 151 -7.24 -40.52 15.42
C ASP A 151 -7.25 -38.99 15.63
N LEU A 152 -7.30 -38.20 14.55
CA LEU A 152 -7.42 -36.73 14.59
C LEU A 152 -8.89 -36.26 14.60
N VAL A 153 -9.80 -37.08 14.08
CA VAL A 153 -11.23 -36.77 13.99
C VAL A 153 -12.03 -37.35 15.17
N GLY A 154 -11.60 -38.50 15.71
CA GLY A 154 -12.36 -39.28 16.71
C GLY A 154 -12.07 -38.99 18.19
N GLY A 155 -11.23 -37.98 18.52
CA GLY A 155 -10.81 -37.69 19.90
C GLY A 155 -11.58 -36.54 20.58
N ALA A 156 -11.12 -36.16 21.78
CA ALA A 156 -11.77 -35.14 22.64
C ALA A 156 -11.88 -33.74 22.01
N GLY A 157 -11.10 -33.48 20.95
CA GLY A 157 -11.22 -32.26 20.14
C GLY A 157 -12.44 -32.22 19.21
N ASN A 158 -13.27 -33.28 19.14
CA ASN A 158 -14.47 -33.37 18.30
C ASN A 158 -14.21 -33.00 16.81
N GLY A 159 -13.04 -33.39 16.29
CA GLY A 159 -12.63 -33.09 14.91
C GLY A 159 -12.12 -31.66 14.66
N ARG A 160 -12.01 -30.81 15.70
CA ARG A 160 -11.39 -29.48 15.62
C ARG A 160 -9.91 -29.51 16.02
N THR A 161 -9.17 -30.50 15.56
CA THR A 161 -7.74 -30.63 15.86
C THR A 161 -6.92 -29.92 14.79
N ARG A 162 -5.78 -29.35 15.19
CA ARG A 162 -4.89 -28.62 14.29
C ARG A 162 -3.47 -29.18 14.44
N LEU A 163 -3.03 -29.95 13.46
CA LEU A 163 -1.73 -30.63 13.44
C LEU A 163 -1.03 -30.40 12.10
N ALA A 164 0.24 -30.02 12.15
CA ALA A 164 1.12 -30.08 10.98
C ALA A 164 2.40 -30.85 11.33
N VAL A 165 2.90 -31.66 10.41
CA VAL A 165 4.12 -32.45 10.58
C VAL A 165 5.03 -32.23 9.38
N VAL A 166 6.27 -31.80 9.63
CA VAL A 166 7.34 -31.63 8.63
C VAL A 166 8.35 -32.76 8.82
N MET A 167 8.61 -33.53 7.76
CA MET A 167 9.27 -34.83 7.85
C MET A 167 10.46 -34.89 6.88
N ALA A 168 11.61 -35.36 7.37
CA ALA A 168 12.87 -35.36 6.64
C ALA A 168 12.93 -36.35 5.47
N SER A 169 12.11 -37.40 5.46
CA SER A 169 12.10 -38.43 4.41
C SER A 169 10.71 -39.04 4.20
N SER A 170 10.52 -39.69 3.06
CA SER A 170 9.34 -40.53 2.78
C SER A 170 9.39 -41.86 3.54
N VAL A 171 8.26 -42.60 3.58
CA VAL A 171 8.10 -43.83 4.41
C VAL A 171 9.10 -44.93 4.00
N GLY A 172 9.53 -44.97 2.74
CA GLY A 172 10.49 -45.96 2.23
C GLY A 172 11.94 -45.50 2.18
N GLN A 173 12.26 -44.30 2.70
CA GLN A 173 13.56 -43.66 2.48
C GLN A 173 14.29 -43.38 3.79
N GLN A 174 15.61 -43.63 3.77
CA GLN A 174 16.52 -43.27 4.86
C GLN A 174 16.81 -41.76 4.88
N ALA A 175 17.01 -41.23 6.09
CA ALA A 175 17.48 -39.87 6.30
C ALA A 175 19.00 -39.88 6.53
N PHE A 176 19.72 -38.90 5.99
CA PHE A 176 21.18 -38.86 6.05
C PHE A 176 21.71 -37.60 6.75
N ASP A 177 22.70 -37.80 7.63
CA ASP A 177 23.52 -36.74 8.23
C ASP A 177 22.73 -35.62 8.93
N LEU A 178 21.46 -35.87 9.29
CA LEU A 178 20.53 -34.85 9.83
C LEU A 178 20.52 -33.58 8.95
N ALA A 179 20.65 -33.76 7.63
CA ALA A 179 20.77 -32.66 6.69
C ALA A 179 19.48 -31.81 6.69
N PHE A 180 18.33 -32.44 6.89
CA PHE A 180 17.06 -31.75 7.07
C PHE A 180 17.08 -30.76 8.23
N SER A 181 17.37 -31.18 9.47
CA SER A 181 17.35 -30.26 10.62
C SER A 181 18.37 -29.14 10.51
N ARG A 182 19.57 -29.43 10.00
CA ARG A 182 20.60 -28.40 9.78
C ARG A 182 20.19 -27.38 8.72
N LYS A 183 19.55 -27.83 7.64
CA LYS A 183 19.06 -26.95 6.57
C LYS A 183 17.83 -26.18 7.02
N LEU A 184 16.94 -26.78 7.81
CA LEU A 184 15.81 -26.09 8.43
C LEU A 184 16.28 -24.99 9.40
N ALA A 185 17.26 -25.27 10.26
CA ALA A 185 17.84 -24.27 11.14
C ALA A 185 18.50 -23.11 10.39
N ARG A 186 19.08 -23.37 9.21
CA ARG A 186 19.57 -22.30 8.30
C ARG A 186 18.41 -21.55 7.66
N LEU A 187 17.42 -22.26 7.13
CA LEU A 187 16.23 -21.68 6.51
C LEU A 187 15.48 -20.72 7.44
N ILE A 188 15.33 -21.09 8.72
CA ILE A 188 14.68 -20.26 9.73
C ILE A 188 15.45 -18.95 9.95
N ARG A 189 16.79 -19.00 9.92
CA ARG A 189 17.65 -17.81 10.04
C ARG A 189 17.65 -16.98 8.76
N ASP A 190 17.74 -17.63 7.61
CA ASP A 190 17.97 -16.99 6.32
C ASP A 190 16.66 -16.48 5.69
N GLY A 191 15.53 -17.10 6.00
CA GLY A 191 14.20 -16.78 5.47
C GLY A 191 13.94 -17.33 4.06
N VAL A 192 12.68 -17.25 3.63
CA VAL A 192 12.23 -17.66 2.28
C VAL A 192 11.75 -16.43 1.52
N PRO A 193 12.37 -16.07 0.38
CA PRO A 193 11.90 -14.99 -0.49
C PRO A 193 10.47 -15.23 -0.99
N GLY A 194 9.62 -14.21 -0.96
CA GLY A 194 8.24 -14.28 -1.47
C GLY A 194 7.27 -15.07 -0.61
N ALA A 195 7.72 -15.74 0.46
CA ALA A 195 6.83 -16.27 1.49
C ALA A 195 6.38 -15.15 2.43
N GLY A 196 5.17 -15.28 3.00
CA GLY A 196 4.59 -14.29 3.92
C GLY A 196 5.40 -14.12 5.23
N PRO A 197 4.88 -13.33 6.20
CA PRO A 197 5.60 -13.00 7.44
C PRO A 197 5.90 -14.18 8.36
N ARG A 198 5.22 -15.30 8.15
CA ARG A 198 5.43 -16.56 8.87
C ARG A 198 5.63 -17.67 7.83
N LEU A 199 6.61 -18.51 8.08
CA LEU A 199 6.89 -19.69 7.26
C LEU A 199 5.87 -20.79 7.61
N GLY A 200 4.93 -21.04 6.71
CA GLY A 200 4.06 -22.20 6.76
C GLY A 200 4.82 -23.51 6.49
N VAL A 201 4.20 -24.65 6.78
CA VAL A 201 4.83 -25.95 6.49
C VAL A 201 5.04 -26.19 4.99
N ASP A 202 4.17 -25.66 4.14
CA ASP A 202 4.34 -25.73 2.69
C ASP A 202 5.51 -24.88 2.20
N ASP A 203 5.73 -23.69 2.78
CA ASP A 203 6.87 -22.81 2.45
C ASP A 203 8.18 -23.50 2.82
N VAL A 204 8.23 -24.10 4.02
CA VAL A 204 9.37 -24.89 4.51
C VAL A 204 9.64 -26.07 3.58
N ARG A 205 8.61 -26.84 3.18
CA ARG A 205 8.77 -27.95 2.22
C ARG A 205 9.33 -27.46 0.89
N GLY A 206 8.76 -26.39 0.34
CA GLY A 206 9.15 -25.84 -0.95
C GLY A 206 10.63 -25.47 -0.99
N ALA A 207 11.09 -24.76 0.05
CA ALA A 207 12.49 -24.32 0.14
C ALA A 207 13.47 -25.46 0.46
N LEU A 208 13.06 -26.46 1.24
CA LEU A 208 13.94 -27.59 1.59
C LEU A 208 14.06 -28.64 0.49
N ARG A 209 13.03 -28.85 -0.33
CA ARG A 209 13.04 -29.84 -1.42
C ARG A 209 14.19 -29.62 -2.44
N GLY A 210 14.62 -28.38 -2.64
CA GLY A 210 15.76 -28.06 -3.52
C GLY A 210 17.12 -28.06 -2.83
N SER A 211 17.18 -28.05 -1.49
CA SER A 211 18.42 -27.82 -0.73
C SER A 211 18.88 -29.00 0.12
N VAL A 212 18.01 -29.98 0.35
CA VAL A 212 18.29 -31.26 1.00
C VAL A 212 18.43 -32.33 -0.09
N VAL A 213 19.67 -32.64 -0.46
CA VAL A 213 19.96 -33.60 -1.54
C VAL A 213 19.83 -35.03 -1.02
N GLY A 214 19.09 -35.88 -1.74
CA GLY A 214 18.97 -37.32 -1.45
C GLY A 214 17.90 -37.70 -0.43
N GLN A 215 17.07 -36.75 0.02
CA GLN A 215 15.94 -36.98 0.93
C GLN A 215 14.67 -36.29 0.42
N ASP A 216 13.53 -36.99 0.46
CA ASP A 216 12.23 -36.42 0.11
C ASP A 216 11.59 -35.76 1.32
N VAL A 217 11.78 -34.45 1.45
CA VAL A 217 11.11 -33.65 2.48
C VAL A 217 9.60 -33.64 2.22
N THR A 218 8.82 -34.12 3.19
CA THR A 218 7.37 -34.25 3.11
C THR A 218 6.68 -33.50 4.23
N VAL A 219 5.40 -33.15 4.01
CA VAL A 219 4.56 -32.50 5.01
C VAL A 219 3.18 -33.14 5.04
N SER A 220 2.61 -33.22 6.23
CA SER A 220 1.21 -33.60 6.46
C SER A 220 0.55 -32.51 7.28
N GLN A 221 -0.65 -32.07 6.89
CA GLN A 221 -1.39 -31.04 7.60
C GLN A 221 -2.86 -31.46 7.75
N HIS A 222 -3.37 -31.30 8.96
CA HIS A 222 -4.77 -31.43 9.32
C HIS A 222 -5.18 -30.16 10.06
N ASP A 223 -6.13 -29.41 9.50
CA ASP A 223 -6.71 -28.23 10.15
C ASP A 223 -8.23 -28.37 10.17
N GLY A 224 -8.76 -28.88 11.28
CA GLY A 224 -10.18 -29.14 11.47
C GLY A 224 -10.95 -27.97 12.11
N ASP A 225 -10.29 -26.84 12.40
CA ASP A 225 -10.93 -25.68 13.02
C ASP A 225 -11.32 -24.61 11.98
N PRO A 226 -12.62 -24.46 11.64
CA PRO A 226 -13.06 -23.49 10.65
C PRO A 226 -13.01 -22.04 11.16
N PHE A 227 -12.76 -21.82 12.45
CA PHE A 227 -12.69 -20.48 13.06
C PHE A 227 -11.26 -19.97 13.23
N ALA A 228 -10.25 -20.78 12.89
CA ALA A 228 -8.86 -20.37 12.98
C ALA A 228 -8.55 -19.26 11.96
N GLY A 229 -8.22 -18.06 12.45
CA GLY A 229 -7.86 -16.92 11.60
C GLY A 229 -6.46 -16.98 10.98
N GLU A 230 -5.62 -17.91 11.42
CA GLU A 230 -4.21 -18.01 10.99
C GLU A 230 -3.84 -19.45 10.60
N ARG A 231 -3.04 -19.61 9.55
CA ARG A 231 -2.48 -20.91 9.12
C ARG A 231 -1.45 -21.43 10.11
N LEU A 232 -1.25 -22.75 10.18
CA LEU A 232 -0.16 -23.37 10.95
C LEU A 232 1.21 -22.97 10.38
N TRP A 233 2.10 -22.49 11.25
CA TRP A 233 3.39 -21.91 10.85
C TRP A 233 4.53 -22.35 11.77
N VAL A 234 5.73 -22.55 11.21
CA VAL A 234 6.91 -23.09 11.90
C VAL A 234 7.69 -21.97 12.60
N ALA A 235 8.07 -20.94 11.87
CA ALA A 235 8.85 -19.80 12.37
C ALA A 235 8.44 -18.50 11.67
N HIS A 236 8.81 -17.35 12.23
CA HIS A 236 8.78 -16.07 11.55
C HIS A 236 9.75 -16.12 10.36
N ASN A 237 9.33 -15.52 9.25
CA ASN A 237 10.16 -15.47 8.06
C ASN A 237 11.06 -14.23 8.12
N THR A 238 12.38 -14.38 8.25
CA THR A 238 13.32 -13.24 8.27
C THR A 238 13.37 -12.46 6.96
N ARG A 239 13.08 -13.13 5.83
CA ARG A 239 12.86 -12.47 4.52
C ARG A 239 11.41 -12.11 4.25
N GLY A 240 10.51 -12.72 5.00
CA GLY A 240 9.10 -12.34 5.09
C GLY A 240 8.89 -11.24 6.11
N HIS A 241 9.97 -10.59 6.57
CA HIS A 241 9.91 -9.28 7.16
C HIS A 241 9.40 -8.26 6.12
N HIS A 242 8.13 -8.38 5.75
CA HIS A 242 7.16 -7.35 6.12
C HIS A 242 7.04 -7.33 7.66
N VAL A 243 8.13 -7.03 8.37
CA VAL A 243 7.98 -6.08 9.45
C VAL A 243 7.40 -4.86 8.76
N ALA A 244 6.54 -4.12 9.43
CA ALA A 244 6.36 -2.70 9.11
C ALA A 244 7.74 -2.00 9.28
N GLY A 245 8.69 -2.36 8.42
CA GLY A 245 10.04 -1.87 8.38
C GLY A 245 9.89 -0.48 7.83
N LEU A 246 10.39 0.48 8.57
CA LEU A 246 10.37 1.90 8.23
C LEU A 246 11.16 2.21 6.94
N ILE A 247 11.59 1.19 6.19
CA ILE A 247 12.41 1.23 4.98
C ILE A 247 11.52 0.80 3.80
N GLY A 248 11.39 1.65 2.80
CA GLY A 248 10.67 1.32 1.58
C GLY A 248 11.52 0.57 0.55
N PRO A 249 10.93 0.19 -0.60
CA PRO A 249 11.61 -0.57 -1.65
C PRO A 249 12.83 0.16 -2.25
N MET A 250 12.75 1.48 -2.48
CA MET A 250 13.84 2.24 -3.09
C MET A 250 15.06 2.28 -2.17
N ALA A 251 14.85 2.56 -0.89
CA ALA A 251 15.93 2.50 0.09
C ALA A 251 16.63 1.13 0.10
N ARG A 252 15.89 0.02 -0.01
CA ARG A 252 16.50 -1.32 -0.02
C ARG A 252 17.37 -1.55 -1.25
N GLU A 253 16.88 -1.17 -2.43
CA GLU A 253 17.62 -1.32 -3.69
C GLU A 253 18.90 -0.48 -3.67
N ASP A 254 18.79 0.80 -3.30
CA ASP A 254 19.92 1.72 -3.19
C ASP A 254 20.94 1.29 -2.12
N LEU A 255 20.47 0.80 -0.97
CA LEU A 255 21.33 0.27 0.10
C LEU A 255 22.07 -0.98 -0.34
N ALA A 256 21.38 -1.92 -0.99
CA ALA A 256 22.02 -3.14 -1.50
C ALA A 256 23.10 -2.79 -2.51
N GLU A 257 22.79 -1.96 -3.51
CA GLU A 257 23.75 -1.55 -4.53
C GLU A 257 24.96 -0.82 -3.93
N ALA A 258 24.73 0.15 -3.05
CA ALA A 258 25.80 0.94 -2.47
C ALA A 258 26.71 0.14 -1.53
N PHE A 259 26.15 -0.78 -0.74
CA PHE A 259 26.93 -1.62 0.18
C PHE A 259 27.61 -2.78 -0.54
N ASP A 260 27.03 -3.33 -1.61
CA ASP A 260 27.69 -4.33 -2.46
C ASP A 260 28.95 -3.75 -3.12
N ALA A 261 28.88 -2.50 -3.59
CA ALA A 261 30.04 -1.79 -4.14
C ALA A 261 31.14 -1.51 -3.10
N LEU A 262 30.77 -1.42 -1.82
CA LEU A 262 31.69 -1.21 -0.69
C LEU A 262 32.29 -2.53 -0.17
N ALA A 263 31.54 -3.64 -0.29
CA ALA A 263 31.88 -4.95 0.28
C ALA A 263 33.02 -5.68 -0.43
N ALA A 264 33.58 -5.13 -1.51
CA ALA A 264 34.74 -5.68 -2.20
C ALA A 264 35.97 -5.85 -1.28
N ASP A 265 36.05 -5.07 -0.20
CA ASP A 265 37.20 -5.08 0.73
C ASP A 265 36.87 -5.60 2.14
N MET A 266 35.63 -5.48 2.65
CA MET A 266 35.17 -5.95 3.98
C MET A 266 33.63 -6.05 4.04
N PRO A 267 33.02 -7.05 4.72
CA PRO A 267 31.56 -7.12 4.86
C PRO A 267 31.02 -6.05 5.81
N PHE A 268 30.13 -5.19 5.32
CA PHE A 268 29.40 -4.20 6.11
C PHE A 268 27.95 -4.66 6.33
N PRO A 269 27.41 -4.58 7.56
CA PRO A 269 25.99 -4.81 7.78
C PRO A 269 25.18 -3.66 7.16
N VAL A 270 24.15 -4.01 6.39
CA VAL A 270 23.22 -3.03 5.80
C VAL A 270 22.35 -2.42 6.92
N PRO A 271 22.29 -1.09 7.05
CA PRO A 271 21.52 -0.44 8.09
C PRO A 271 20.01 -0.60 7.86
N HIS A 272 19.25 -0.75 8.95
CA HIS A 272 17.81 -1.01 8.89
C HIS A 272 16.96 -0.21 9.90
N ASP A 273 17.58 0.56 10.77
CA ASP A 273 16.94 1.43 11.73
C ASP A 273 17.80 2.69 11.98
N VAL A 274 17.31 3.62 12.79
CA VAL A 274 18.02 4.89 13.04
C VAL A 274 19.38 4.65 13.69
N LYS A 275 19.47 3.65 14.57
CA LYS A 275 20.70 3.33 15.30
C LYS A 275 21.76 2.77 14.36
N SER A 276 21.45 1.67 13.68
CA SER A 276 22.33 1.03 12.69
C SER A 276 22.72 1.99 11.57
N ALA A 277 21.81 2.86 11.09
CA ALA A 277 22.16 3.86 10.09
C ALA A 277 23.13 4.93 10.63
N THR A 278 23.00 5.33 11.90
CA THR A 278 23.97 6.24 12.54
C THR A 278 25.33 5.56 12.70
N ASP A 279 25.35 4.32 13.22
CA ASP A 279 26.56 3.51 13.38
C ASP A 279 27.27 3.27 12.02
N SER A 280 26.50 3.08 10.94
CA SER A 280 27.03 2.96 9.58
C SER A 280 27.70 4.25 9.11
N LEU A 281 27.13 5.44 9.36
CA LEU A 281 27.77 6.71 9.00
C LEU A 281 29.09 6.92 9.75
N GLU A 282 29.14 6.60 11.03
CA GLU A 282 30.38 6.66 11.82
C GLU A 282 31.45 5.71 11.27
N SER A 283 31.05 4.49 10.92
CA SER A 283 31.93 3.48 10.33
C SER A 283 32.46 3.93 8.96
N LEU A 284 31.59 4.49 8.11
CA LEU A 284 31.96 5.01 6.79
C LEU A 284 32.92 6.21 6.87
N ALA A 285 32.76 7.08 7.88
CA ALA A 285 33.65 8.21 8.10
C ALA A 285 35.10 7.77 8.44
N GLY A 286 35.26 6.58 9.02
CA GLY A 286 36.57 5.96 9.29
C GLY A 286 37.28 5.39 8.07
N LEU A 287 36.60 5.28 6.92
CA LEU A 287 37.17 4.74 5.68
C LEU A 287 37.86 5.81 4.83
N SER A 288 38.86 5.37 4.07
CA SER A 288 39.54 6.19 3.06
C SER A 288 38.53 6.77 2.04
N PRO A 289 38.66 8.03 1.62
CA PRO A 289 37.77 8.63 0.63
C PRO A 289 37.70 7.84 -0.68
N SER A 290 36.50 7.49 -1.11
CA SER A 290 36.23 6.81 -2.38
C SER A 290 34.81 7.13 -2.85
N ALA A 291 34.54 6.98 -4.15
CA ALA A 291 33.21 7.20 -4.70
C ALA A 291 32.17 6.22 -4.12
N ALA A 292 32.57 4.97 -3.85
CA ALA A 292 31.71 3.96 -3.23
C ALA A 292 31.35 4.34 -1.78
N ARG A 293 32.33 4.82 -1.00
CA ARG A 293 32.10 5.34 0.35
C ARG A 293 31.13 6.52 0.33
N ASP A 294 31.35 7.48 -0.57
CA ASP A 294 30.54 8.69 -0.66
C ASP A 294 29.10 8.37 -1.07
N ARG A 295 28.91 7.43 -2.01
CA ARG A 295 27.59 6.92 -2.40
C ARG A 295 26.89 6.21 -1.23
N ALA A 296 27.58 5.30 -0.53
CA ALA A 296 27.03 4.62 0.64
C ALA A 296 26.64 5.61 1.75
N ALA A 297 27.50 6.60 2.03
CA ALA A 297 27.20 7.63 3.01
C ALA A 297 25.97 8.46 2.62
N GLU A 298 25.79 8.77 1.34
CA GLU A 298 24.61 9.50 0.87
C GLU A 298 23.33 8.67 1.00
N VAL A 299 23.34 7.41 0.57
CA VAL A 299 22.20 6.48 0.73
C VAL A 299 21.79 6.35 2.19
N VAL A 300 22.75 6.23 3.11
CA VAL A 300 22.46 6.14 4.55
C VAL A 300 21.90 7.45 5.11
N ARG A 301 22.29 8.61 4.58
CA ARG A 301 21.66 9.90 4.95
C ARG A 301 20.21 9.99 4.45
N CYS A 302 19.93 9.55 3.23
CA CYS A 302 18.55 9.45 2.72
C CYS A 302 17.70 8.51 3.59
N LEU A 303 18.26 7.36 3.99
CA LEU A 303 17.60 6.43 4.91
C LEU A 303 17.30 7.10 6.26
N LEU A 304 18.28 7.79 6.87
CA LEU A 304 18.07 8.50 8.14
C LEU A 304 17.01 9.59 8.04
N LEU A 305 16.97 10.34 6.93
CA LEU A 305 15.94 11.33 6.66
C LEU A 305 14.55 10.67 6.65
N ALA A 306 14.37 9.58 5.91
CA ALA A 306 13.10 8.85 5.85
C ALA A 306 12.71 8.28 7.23
N LEU A 307 13.60 7.53 7.87
CA LEU A 307 13.35 6.88 9.17
C LEU A 307 12.98 7.86 10.27
N ARG A 308 13.75 8.95 10.43
CA ARG A 308 13.48 9.99 11.45
C ARG A 308 12.17 10.71 11.17
N THR A 309 11.84 10.94 9.91
CA THR A 309 10.59 11.60 9.52
C THR A 309 9.38 10.69 9.74
N VAL A 310 9.45 9.40 9.40
CA VAL A 310 8.36 8.44 9.71
C VAL A 310 8.12 8.39 11.22
N GLY A 311 9.18 8.25 12.02
CA GLY A 311 9.07 8.25 13.48
C GLY A 311 8.40 9.52 14.02
N PHE A 312 8.89 10.68 13.58
CA PHE A 312 8.33 11.98 13.93
C PHE A 312 6.83 12.10 13.56
N LEU A 313 6.44 11.75 12.33
CA LEU A 313 5.05 11.89 11.89
C LEU A 313 4.11 11.02 12.71
N ARG A 314 4.51 9.78 13.03
CA ARG A 314 3.72 8.86 13.85
C ARG A 314 3.56 9.36 15.27
N ASP A 315 4.62 9.88 15.88
CA ASP A 315 4.58 10.40 17.24
C ASP A 315 3.79 11.72 17.34
N TRP A 316 3.97 12.61 16.36
CA TRP A 316 3.41 13.97 16.40
C TRP A 316 1.95 14.05 15.94
N LEU A 317 1.58 13.29 14.91
CA LEU A 317 0.23 13.28 14.35
C LEU A 317 -0.63 12.14 14.92
N GLY A 318 -0.03 11.00 15.30
CA GLY A 318 -0.74 9.86 15.87
C GLY A 318 -1.94 9.44 15.01
N GLY A 319 -3.13 9.44 15.61
CA GLY A 319 -4.38 9.10 14.91
C GLY A 319 -4.81 10.08 13.80
N GLU A 320 -4.22 11.28 13.73
CA GLU A 320 -4.47 12.24 12.65
C GLU A 320 -3.70 11.89 11.37
N LEU A 321 -2.74 10.97 11.44
CA LEU A 321 -2.01 10.47 10.27
C LEU A 321 -2.89 9.51 9.45
N THR A 322 -3.73 10.08 8.60
CA THR A 322 -4.65 9.32 7.75
C THR A 322 -4.16 9.27 6.31
N THR A 323 -4.49 8.19 5.59
CA THR A 323 -4.20 8.05 4.15
C THR A 323 -4.74 9.23 3.33
N ALA A 324 -5.92 9.75 3.70
CA ALA A 324 -6.51 10.91 3.02
C ALA A 324 -5.63 12.16 3.15
N ARG A 325 -5.08 12.44 4.34
CA ARG A 325 -4.17 13.59 4.55
C ARG A 325 -2.81 13.38 3.89
N LEU A 326 -2.27 12.16 3.92
CA LEU A 326 -1.04 11.80 3.23
C LEU A 326 -1.17 12.06 1.71
N ARG A 327 -2.27 11.59 1.10
CA ARG A 327 -2.56 11.84 -0.32
C ARG A 327 -2.74 13.32 -0.62
N HIS A 328 -3.45 14.04 0.23
CA HIS A 328 -3.66 15.48 0.07
C HIS A 328 -2.35 16.25 0.11
N ALA A 329 -1.51 16.02 1.12
CA ALA A 329 -0.20 16.66 1.23
C ALA A 329 0.72 16.34 0.04
N LEU A 330 0.72 15.07 -0.40
CA LEU A 330 1.49 14.63 -1.56
C LEU A 330 0.99 15.28 -2.86
N ARG A 331 -0.33 15.38 -3.07
CA ARG A 331 -0.91 16.07 -4.23
C ARG A 331 -0.39 17.50 -4.35
N PHE A 332 -0.48 18.25 -3.26
CA PHE A 332 -0.06 19.65 -3.24
C PHE A 332 1.45 19.81 -3.48
N LEU A 333 2.27 18.91 -2.93
CA LEU A 333 3.70 18.85 -3.21
C LEU A 333 4.00 18.57 -4.69
N LEU A 334 3.35 17.56 -5.27
CA LEU A 334 3.58 17.20 -6.66
C LEU A 334 3.13 18.32 -7.61
N ALA A 335 2.05 19.02 -7.28
CA ALA A 335 1.58 20.17 -8.03
C ALA A 335 2.57 21.36 -7.95
N SER A 336 3.08 21.69 -6.76
CA SER A 336 4.05 22.79 -6.58
C SER A 336 5.38 22.50 -7.26
N GLU A 337 5.90 21.27 -7.12
CA GLU A 337 7.15 20.82 -7.73
C GLU A 337 7.01 20.55 -9.24
N ARG A 338 5.78 20.55 -9.77
CA ARG A 338 5.46 20.17 -11.16
C ARG A 338 6.03 18.79 -11.49
N ARG A 339 5.85 17.87 -10.56
CA ARG A 339 6.46 16.56 -10.56
C ARG A 339 5.42 15.47 -10.70
N THR A 340 5.82 14.41 -11.39
CA THR A 340 5.03 13.21 -11.61
C THR A 340 5.71 12.07 -10.86
N LEU A 341 4.94 11.16 -10.25
CA LEU A 341 5.53 9.96 -9.65
C LEU A 341 5.99 9.00 -10.77
N PRO A 342 7.23 8.49 -10.77
CA PRO A 342 7.70 7.57 -11.81
C PRO A 342 6.93 6.26 -11.88
N SER A 343 6.32 5.84 -10.77
CA SER A 343 5.46 4.66 -10.66
C SER A 343 4.29 4.93 -9.70
N ALA A 344 3.19 4.20 -9.87
CA ALA A 344 2.11 4.21 -8.89
C ALA A 344 2.65 3.72 -7.55
N LEU A 345 2.52 4.52 -6.48
CA LEU A 345 2.81 4.04 -5.13
C LEU A 345 1.91 2.83 -4.84
N PRO A 346 2.47 1.65 -4.49
CA PRO A 346 1.67 0.45 -4.24
C PRO A 346 0.64 0.67 -3.13
N GLU A 347 1.01 1.49 -2.13
CA GLU A 347 0.17 1.93 -1.03
C GLU A 347 0.56 3.36 -0.62
N TYR A 348 -0.43 4.20 -0.29
CA TYR A 348 -0.20 5.56 0.23
C TYR A 348 0.08 5.55 1.73
N THR A 349 1.20 4.94 2.11
CA THR A 349 1.70 4.95 3.50
C THR A 349 2.74 6.05 3.70
N ASP A 350 2.94 6.47 4.95
CA ASP A 350 4.01 7.39 5.33
C ASP A 350 5.39 6.88 4.91
N ILE A 351 5.64 5.57 5.07
CA ILE A 351 6.87 4.91 4.63
C ILE A 351 7.04 4.99 3.12
N ALA A 352 6.03 4.59 2.34
CA ALA A 352 6.14 4.56 0.87
C ALA A 352 6.35 5.96 0.29
N ILE A 353 5.68 6.97 0.83
CA ILE A 353 5.85 8.36 0.39
C ILE A 353 7.24 8.87 0.75
N LEU A 354 7.70 8.67 1.99
CA LEU A 354 9.00 9.18 2.42
C LEU A 354 10.17 8.44 1.75
N ASP A 355 10.02 7.16 1.45
CA ASP A 355 10.97 6.39 0.63
C ASP A 355 11.11 7.02 -0.76
N GLN A 356 9.99 7.31 -1.43
CA GLN A 356 10.01 7.96 -2.73
C GLN A 356 10.64 9.36 -2.66
N LEU A 357 10.23 10.19 -1.68
CA LEU A 357 10.71 11.59 -1.60
C LEU A 357 12.18 11.69 -1.21
N ALA A 358 12.70 10.73 -0.43
CA ALA A 358 14.09 10.74 0.01
C ALA A 358 15.07 10.17 -1.03
N PHE A 359 14.64 9.19 -1.84
CA PHE A 359 15.51 8.46 -2.78
C PHE A 359 15.30 8.82 -4.25
N ASP A 360 14.11 9.30 -4.62
CA ASP A 360 13.82 9.81 -5.94
C ASP A 360 13.60 11.32 -5.83
N HIS A 361 14.66 12.12 -5.89
CA HIS A 361 14.56 13.58 -5.91
C HIS A 361 14.96 14.13 -7.28
N PRO A 362 14.39 15.27 -7.73
CA PRO A 362 14.71 15.85 -9.03
C PRO A 362 16.22 16.08 -9.20
N VAL A 363 16.74 15.89 -10.42
CA VAL A 363 18.16 16.10 -10.76
C VAL A 363 18.64 17.53 -10.45
N THR A 364 17.71 18.49 -10.43
CA THR A 364 17.96 19.89 -10.06
C THR A 364 18.22 20.08 -8.56
N ARG A 365 17.89 19.09 -7.71
CA ARG A 365 18.08 19.10 -6.27
C ARG A 365 19.22 18.17 -5.88
N LYS A 366 19.95 18.56 -4.84
CA LYS A 366 21.10 17.79 -4.34
C LYS A 366 20.69 16.56 -3.53
N ASN A 367 19.54 16.63 -2.84
CA ASN A 367 19.01 15.58 -1.98
C ASN A 367 17.47 15.73 -1.84
N GLY A 368 16.84 14.77 -1.16
CA GLY A 368 15.39 14.77 -0.90
C GLY A 368 14.91 15.67 0.25
N LYS A 369 15.78 16.36 0.99
CA LYS A 369 15.38 17.19 2.15
C LYS A 369 14.30 18.24 1.80
N PRO A 370 14.39 18.99 0.69
CA PRO A 370 13.39 19.99 0.37
C PRO A 370 12.00 19.38 0.13
N SER A 371 11.91 18.27 -0.61
CA SER A 371 10.64 17.59 -0.87
C SER A 371 10.03 17.00 0.41
N VAL A 372 10.87 16.42 1.28
CA VAL A 372 10.42 15.89 2.57
C VAL A 372 9.95 17.02 3.50
N ALA A 373 10.66 18.13 3.58
CA ALA A 373 10.26 19.29 4.38
C ALA A 373 8.93 19.88 3.91
N GLU A 374 8.76 20.06 2.60
CA GLU A 374 7.53 20.57 2.01
C GLU A 374 6.36 19.61 2.22
N PHE A 375 6.57 18.30 2.08
CA PHE A 375 5.58 17.29 2.42
C PHE A 375 5.12 17.39 3.89
N VAL A 376 6.06 17.46 4.82
CA VAL A 376 5.78 17.53 6.26
C VAL A 376 4.99 18.80 6.60
N VAL A 377 5.35 19.95 6.03
CA VAL A 377 4.62 21.22 6.23
C VAL A 377 3.20 21.14 5.68
N ARG A 378 3.02 20.63 4.46
CA ARG A 378 1.67 20.48 3.86
C ARG A 378 0.80 19.52 4.67
N LEU A 379 1.40 18.44 5.18
CA LEU A 379 0.71 17.49 6.05
C LEU A 379 0.33 18.12 7.40
N ALA A 380 1.21 18.94 7.99
CA ALA A 380 0.93 19.71 9.19
C ALA A 380 -0.27 20.65 9.00
N LEU A 381 -0.29 21.42 7.91
CA LEU A 381 -1.40 22.31 7.57
C LEU A 381 -2.70 21.55 7.35
N ALA A 382 -2.67 20.41 6.66
CA ALA A 382 -3.84 19.53 6.46
C ALA A 382 -4.36 18.90 7.76
N ALA A 383 -3.48 18.72 8.76
CA ALA A 383 -3.82 18.27 10.10
C ALA A 383 -4.19 19.42 11.06
N GLY A 384 -4.15 20.68 10.60
CA GLY A 384 -4.40 21.86 11.44
C GLY A 384 -3.33 22.10 12.51
N LYS A 385 -2.11 21.60 12.30
CA LYS A 385 -0.97 21.81 13.19
C LYS A 385 -0.26 23.11 12.86
N ASP A 386 0.38 23.68 13.87
CA ASP A 386 1.17 24.90 13.74
C ASP A 386 2.54 24.61 13.08
N PRO A 387 2.85 25.23 11.92
CA PRO A 387 4.16 25.13 11.27
C PRO A 387 5.32 25.71 12.11
N GLU A 388 5.03 26.50 13.15
CA GLU A 388 6.04 27.04 14.07
C GLU A 388 6.21 26.20 15.34
N SER A 389 5.56 25.03 15.41
CA SER A 389 5.60 24.17 16.60
C SER A 389 7.03 23.72 16.99
N PRO A 390 7.33 23.66 18.29
CA PRO A 390 8.66 23.26 18.77
C PRO A 390 9.04 21.83 18.37
N GLU A 391 8.07 20.93 18.23
CA GLU A 391 8.27 19.56 17.76
C GLU A 391 8.75 19.52 16.31
N LEU A 392 8.14 20.32 15.42
CA LEU A 392 8.54 20.40 14.02
C LEU A 392 9.93 21.02 13.86
N LEU A 393 10.24 22.07 14.62
CA LEU A 393 11.58 22.66 14.67
C LEU A 393 12.62 21.67 15.23
N ALA A 394 12.25 20.85 16.22
CA ALA A 394 13.13 19.80 16.75
C ALA A 394 13.39 18.70 15.72
N TRP A 395 12.36 18.27 14.99
CA TRP A 395 12.51 17.34 13.87
C TRP A 395 13.46 17.89 12.79
N ALA A 396 13.26 19.13 12.33
CA ALA A 396 14.09 19.72 11.29
C ALA A 396 15.56 19.80 11.70
N ARG A 397 15.85 20.12 12.97
CA ARG A 397 17.22 20.03 13.51
C ARG A 397 17.75 18.60 13.53
N SER A 398 16.92 17.61 13.84
CA SER A 398 17.32 16.21 13.89
C SER A 398 17.70 15.64 12.51
N VAL A 399 17.16 16.18 11.41
CA VAL A 399 17.48 15.77 10.03
C VAL A 399 18.32 16.79 9.27
N ASP A 400 18.79 17.85 9.96
CA ASP A 400 19.56 18.94 9.37
C ASP A 400 18.84 19.60 8.17
N ALA A 401 17.53 19.85 8.30
CA ALA A 401 16.66 20.39 7.24
C ALA A 401 16.01 21.73 7.64
N GLN A 402 16.68 22.54 8.48
CA GLN A 402 16.08 23.77 9.03
C GLN A 402 15.82 24.83 7.96
N GLN A 403 16.72 24.97 6.98
CA GLN A 403 16.54 25.92 5.88
C GLN A 403 15.41 25.47 4.97
N GLU A 404 15.41 24.19 4.62
CA GLU A 404 14.37 23.55 3.80
C GLU A 404 12.99 23.63 4.47
N LEU A 405 12.92 23.49 5.80
CA LEU A 405 11.68 23.70 6.56
C LEU A 405 11.19 25.14 6.41
N ASN A 406 12.06 26.14 6.60
CA ASN A 406 11.67 27.54 6.50
C ASN A 406 11.17 27.90 5.09
N ASP A 407 11.87 27.41 4.06
CA ASP A 407 11.48 27.61 2.66
C ASP A 407 10.15 26.91 2.35
N ALA A 408 9.94 25.70 2.89
CA ALA A 408 8.69 24.96 2.78
C ALA A 408 7.51 25.68 3.45
N VAL A 409 7.71 26.28 4.64
CA VAL A 409 6.68 27.08 5.32
C VAL A 409 6.33 28.31 4.50
N ALA A 410 7.33 29.06 4.02
CA ALA A 410 7.09 30.22 3.16
C ALA A 410 6.31 29.84 1.89
N THR A 411 6.73 28.77 1.21
CA THR A 411 6.08 28.28 0.00
C THR A 411 4.63 27.82 0.27
N ALA A 412 4.39 27.08 1.35
CA ALA A 412 3.06 26.58 1.67
C ALA A 412 2.10 27.71 2.09
N LEU A 413 2.61 28.78 2.72
CA LEU A 413 1.83 29.98 3.03
C LEU A 413 1.51 30.76 1.75
N ASP A 414 2.48 31.00 0.88
CA ASP A 414 2.28 31.66 -0.41
C ASP A 414 1.26 30.90 -1.27
N ASP A 415 1.39 29.57 -1.37
CA ASP A 415 0.42 28.73 -2.08
C ASP A 415 -0.98 28.86 -1.48
N ARG A 416 -1.09 28.85 -0.15
CA ARG A 416 -2.40 29.01 0.52
C ARG A 416 -2.99 30.38 0.23
N GLU A 417 -2.18 31.43 0.09
CA GLU A 417 -2.65 32.75 -0.34
C GLU A 417 -3.08 32.77 -1.80
N ASP A 418 -2.33 32.10 -2.68
CA ASP A 418 -2.64 31.97 -4.11
C ASP A 418 -3.94 31.18 -4.37
N HIS A 419 -4.31 30.24 -3.49
CA HIS A 419 -5.55 29.43 -3.59
C HIS A 419 -6.74 30.02 -2.82
N GLN A 420 -6.58 31.18 -2.16
CA GLN A 420 -7.68 31.81 -1.41
C GLN A 420 -8.77 32.36 -2.33
N LEU A 421 -8.40 32.87 -3.52
CA LEU A 421 -9.33 33.51 -4.45
C LEU A 421 -9.59 32.64 -5.68
N ARG A 422 -10.87 32.44 -5.98
CA ARG A 422 -11.34 31.64 -7.12
C ARG A 422 -12.43 32.39 -7.85
N LEU A 423 -12.27 32.54 -9.16
CA LEU A 423 -13.29 33.12 -10.04
C LEU A 423 -14.07 31.97 -10.67
N VAL A 424 -15.38 31.93 -10.42
CA VAL A 424 -16.30 31.04 -11.13
C VAL A 424 -17.00 31.82 -12.22
N VAL A 425 -17.05 31.25 -13.42
CA VAL A 425 -17.69 31.82 -14.61
C VAL A 425 -18.67 30.79 -15.16
N SER A 426 -19.90 31.19 -15.50
CA SER A 426 -20.90 30.31 -16.08
C SER A 426 -21.41 30.81 -17.43
N LEU A 427 -21.43 29.89 -18.40
CA LEU A 427 -22.04 30.04 -19.72
C LEU A 427 -23.43 29.37 -19.78
N GLY A 428 -24.01 28.99 -18.63
CA GLY A 428 -25.27 28.24 -18.56
C GLY A 428 -26.55 29.04 -18.81
N SER A 429 -26.44 30.34 -19.07
CA SER A 429 -27.56 31.26 -19.32
C SER A 429 -28.15 31.18 -20.74
N SER A 430 -27.52 30.42 -21.65
CA SER A 430 -27.99 30.27 -23.03
C SER A 430 -29.37 29.59 -23.09
N LEU A 431 -30.31 30.23 -23.78
CA LEU A 431 -31.66 29.67 -24.02
C LEU A 431 -31.65 28.42 -24.92
N THR A 432 -30.62 28.27 -25.76
CA THR A 432 -30.53 27.21 -26.77
C THR A 432 -29.51 26.11 -26.42
N GLY A 433 -28.81 26.23 -25.28
CA GLY A 433 -27.75 25.31 -24.88
C GLY A 433 -26.41 25.52 -25.62
N GLY A 434 -26.31 26.57 -26.44
CA GLY A 434 -25.10 26.98 -27.15
C GLY A 434 -24.35 28.10 -26.42
N TRP A 435 -23.83 29.06 -27.19
CA TRP A 435 -23.17 30.25 -26.65
C TRP A 435 -24.16 31.15 -25.87
N PRO A 436 -23.75 31.76 -24.74
CA PRO A 436 -24.64 32.57 -23.91
C PRO A 436 -24.73 34.04 -24.38
N GLU A 437 -25.85 34.70 -24.06
CA GLU A 437 -26.01 36.15 -24.17
C GLU A 437 -25.35 36.89 -23.00
N THR A 438 -25.11 36.22 -21.88
CA THR A 438 -24.55 36.81 -20.66
C THR A 438 -23.72 35.79 -19.91
N VAL A 439 -22.53 36.16 -19.46
CA VAL A 439 -21.67 35.36 -18.60
C VAL A 439 -21.88 35.79 -17.16
N SER A 440 -22.28 34.86 -16.28
CA SER A 440 -22.36 35.13 -14.84
C SER A 440 -21.05 34.78 -14.16
N ALA A 441 -20.55 35.68 -13.30
CA ALA A 441 -19.31 35.50 -12.56
C ALA A 441 -19.51 35.61 -11.04
N TRP A 442 -18.83 34.76 -10.28
CA TRP A 442 -18.79 34.78 -8.82
C TRP A 442 -17.34 34.76 -8.36
N LEU A 443 -16.97 35.72 -7.52
CA LEU A 443 -15.67 35.74 -6.87
C LEU A 443 -15.80 35.10 -5.48
N LEU A 444 -15.00 34.06 -5.24
CA LEU A 444 -15.00 33.32 -3.99
C LEU A 444 -13.72 33.56 -3.21
N GLN A 445 -13.82 33.73 -1.90
CA GLN A 445 -12.71 33.73 -0.97
C GLN A 445 -12.85 32.58 0.03
N ASN A 446 -11.91 31.63 0.03
CA ASN A 446 -11.98 30.42 0.87
C ASN A 446 -13.33 29.66 0.72
N GLY A 447 -13.91 29.68 -0.48
CA GLY A 447 -15.20 29.06 -0.79
C GLY A 447 -16.44 29.86 -0.33
N GLU A 448 -16.26 31.03 0.28
CA GLU A 448 -17.35 31.97 0.58
C GLU A 448 -17.53 32.98 -0.55
N LEU A 449 -18.77 33.35 -0.83
CA LEU A 449 -19.08 34.32 -1.89
C LEU A 449 -18.67 35.73 -1.44
N LEU A 450 -17.70 36.32 -2.15
CA LEU A 450 -17.25 37.69 -1.93
C LEU A 450 -18.12 38.66 -2.73
N ASP A 451 -18.26 38.43 -4.02
CA ASP A 451 -19.08 39.26 -4.91
C ASP A 451 -19.56 38.48 -6.15
N ARG A 452 -20.55 39.04 -6.86
CA ARG A 452 -21.12 38.48 -8.07
C ARG A 452 -21.44 39.58 -9.08
N GLN A 453 -21.08 39.34 -10.34
CA GLN A 453 -21.43 40.23 -11.44
C GLN A 453 -21.79 39.45 -12.71
N ASP A 454 -22.71 39.99 -13.52
CA ASP A 454 -23.08 39.45 -14.83
C ASP A 454 -22.48 40.34 -15.94
N PHE A 455 -21.94 39.72 -16.99
CA PHE A 455 -21.23 40.37 -18.10
C PHE A 455 -21.93 40.05 -19.42
N GLY A 456 -22.36 41.08 -20.16
CA GLY A 456 -23.09 40.89 -21.42
C GLY A 456 -22.16 40.48 -22.56
N CYS A 457 -22.55 39.47 -23.33
CA CYS A 457 -21.84 39.10 -24.55
C CYS A 457 -22.24 40.04 -25.70
N LEU A 458 -21.29 40.75 -26.30
CA LEU A 458 -21.54 41.64 -27.45
C LEU A 458 -22.10 40.88 -28.67
N THR A 459 -21.68 39.63 -28.83
CA THR A 459 -22.15 38.67 -29.83
C THR A 459 -22.45 37.33 -29.15
N VAL A 460 -23.47 36.61 -29.62
CA VAL A 460 -23.85 35.29 -29.08
C VAL A 460 -23.04 34.20 -29.79
N ASP A 461 -21.72 34.30 -29.68
CA ASP A 461 -20.75 33.38 -30.30
C ASP A 461 -19.52 33.19 -29.40
N ARG A 462 -18.56 32.38 -29.87
CA ARG A 462 -17.30 32.13 -29.16
C ARG A 462 -16.57 33.42 -28.80
N GLY A 463 -16.46 34.36 -29.74
CA GLY A 463 -15.69 35.58 -29.56
C GLY A 463 -16.32 36.53 -28.53
N GLY A 464 -17.66 36.61 -28.50
CA GLY A 464 -18.39 37.40 -27.51
C GLY A 464 -18.29 36.80 -26.11
N ALA A 465 -18.39 35.48 -25.97
CA ALA A 465 -18.19 34.80 -24.70
C ALA A 465 -16.76 34.95 -24.18
N GLU A 466 -15.73 34.76 -25.02
CA GLU A 466 -14.33 34.94 -24.62
C GLU A 466 -14.06 36.38 -24.16
N ALA A 467 -14.62 37.40 -24.83
CA ALA A 467 -14.49 38.79 -24.40
C ALA A 467 -15.16 39.07 -23.05
N ALA A 468 -16.36 38.53 -22.82
CA ALA A 468 -17.04 38.67 -21.52
C ALA A 468 -16.27 37.99 -20.38
N ILE A 469 -15.57 36.88 -20.66
CA ILE A 469 -14.70 36.22 -19.67
C ILE A 469 -13.47 37.08 -19.37
N GLU A 470 -12.86 37.73 -20.35
CA GLU A 470 -11.75 38.67 -20.12
C GLU A 470 -12.16 39.85 -19.23
N GLU A 471 -13.37 40.38 -19.45
CA GLU A 471 -13.93 41.43 -18.60
C GLU A 471 -14.17 40.92 -17.16
N ALA A 472 -14.70 39.70 -17.02
CA ALA A 472 -14.88 39.07 -15.71
C ALA A 472 -13.56 38.80 -14.98
N THR A 473 -12.51 38.35 -15.69
CA THR A 473 -11.19 38.15 -15.09
C THR A 473 -10.57 39.49 -14.67
N GLY A 474 -10.67 40.54 -15.49
CA GLY A 474 -10.18 41.87 -15.12
C GLY A 474 -10.91 42.47 -13.91
N TRP A 475 -12.23 42.25 -13.81
CA TRP A 475 -13.02 42.60 -12.62
C TRP A 475 -12.54 41.87 -11.36
N ALA A 476 -12.31 40.57 -11.46
CA ALA A 476 -11.85 39.77 -10.33
C ALA A 476 -10.41 40.08 -9.91
N GLU A 477 -9.52 40.39 -10.87
CA GLU A 477 -8.15 40.84 -10.60
C GLU A 477 -8.13 42.17 -9.85
N ALA A 478 -8.98 43.14 -10.23
CA ALA A 478 -9.10 44.39 -9.49
C ALA A 478 -9.51 44.16 -8.02
N HIS A 479 -10.38 43.17 -7.75
CA HIS A 479 -10.72 42.78 -6.38
C HIS A 479 -9.55 42.11 -5.67
N ALA A 480 -8.82 41.23 -6.36
CA ALA A 480 -7.64 40.57 -5.80
C ALA A 480 -6.57 41.59 -5.41
N GLU A 481 -6.32 42.60 -6.24
CA GLU A 481 -5.38 43.70 -5.95
C GLU A 481 -5.77 44.49 -4.69
N VAL A 482 -7.04 44.84 -4.52
CA VAL A 482 -7.54 45.53 -3.32
C VAL A 482 -7.32 44.70 -2.05
N LEU A 483 -7.43 43.37 -2.16
CA LEU A 483 -7.19 42.45 -1.05
C LEU A 483 -5.70 42.12 -0.84
N GLY A 484 -4.80 42.60 -1.70
CA GLY A 484 -3.38 42.24 -1.67
C GLY A 484 -3.16 40.75 -1.96
N ARG A 485 -3.99 40.15 -2.82
CA ARG A 485 -3.99 38.74 -3.18
C ARG A 485 -3.84 38.56 -4.70
N ARG A 486 -3.65 37.32 -5.14
CA ARG A 486 -3.60 36.95 -6.56
C ARG A 486 -4.78 36.06 -6.92
N LEU A 487 -5.30 36.22 -8.13
CA LEU A 487 -6.27 35.31 -8.71
C LEU A 487 -5.52 34.25 -9.52
N ARG A 488 -5.58 32.98 -9.08
CA ARG A 488 -4.96 31.85 -9.79
C ARG A 488 -5.97 30.89 -10.40
N TRP A 489 -7.15 30.76 -9.81
CA TRP A 489 -8.13 29.75 -10.19
C TRP A 489 -9.29 30.34 -11.00
N LEU A 490 -9.56 29.72 -12.15
CA LEU A 490 -10.68 30.04 -13.02
C LEU A 490 -11.53 28.79 -13.28
N ASP A 491 -12.68 28.71 -12.61
CA ASP A 491 -13.69 27.70 -12.88
C ASP A 491 -14.58 28.13 -14.03
N VAL A 492 -14.70 27.30 -15.05
CA VAL A 492 -15.57 27.58 -16.20
C VAL A 492 -16.67 26.53 -16.29
N ALA A 493 -17.89 26.94 -15.97
CA ALA A 493 -19.09 26.13 -16.07
C ALA A 493 -19.73 26.26 -17.45
N VAL A 494 -19.65 25.20 -18.25
CA VAL A 494 -19.94 25.21 -19.69
C VAL A 494 -21.08 24.24 -20.04
N PRO A 495 -21.98 24.55 -21.00
CA PRO A 495 -22.93 23.59 -21.58
C PRO A 495 -22.24 22.44 -22.31
N SER A 496 -22.86 21.27 -22.39
CA SER A 496 -22.28 20.07 -23.04
C SER A 496 -21.88 20.28 -24.51
N ALA A 497 -22.72 20.96 -25.29
CA ALA A 497 -22.44 21.25 -26.70
C ALA A 497 -21.17 22.11 -26.86
N VAL A 498 -21.04 23.15 -26.04
CA VAL A 498 -19.87 24.04 -26.05
C VAL A 498 -18.63 23.33 -25.48
N LEU A 499 -18.80 22.44 -24.48
CA LEU A 499 -17.71 21.63 -23.94
C LEU A 499 -17.03 20.79 -25.02
N LEU A 500 -17.74 20.31 -26.04
CA LEU A 500 -17.14 19.49 -27.10
C LEU A 500 -16.29 20.30 -28.08
N GLU A 501 -16.69 21.54 -28.36
CA GLU A 501 -16.08 22.38 -29.39
C GLU A 501 -15.03 23.35 -28.88
N TRP A 502 -15.14 23.77 -27.61
CA TRP A 502 -14.36 24.88 -27.07
C TRP A 502 -13.41 24.46 -25.95
N ARG A 503 -12.25 25.13 -25.96
CA ARG A 503 -11.15 24.97 -25.01
C ARG A 503 -10.88 26.32 -24.36
N PRO A 504 -11.52 26.65 -23.22
CA PRO A 504 -11.26 27.91 -22.54
C PRO A 504 -9.79 28.07 -22.14
N GLU A 505 -9.07 26.98 -21.89
CA GLU A 505 -7.66 27.01 -21.54
C GLU A 505 -6.80 27.63 -22.66
N GLU A 506 -7.22 27.48 -23.92
CA GLU A 506 -6.56 28.03 -25.11
C GLU A 506 -7.10 29.41 -25.52
N ALA A 507 -8.18 29.87 -24.89
CA ALA A 507 -8.79 31.18 -25.16
C ALA A 507 -8.00 32.32 -24.49
N GLY A 508 -8.29 33.56 -24.89
CA GLY A 508 -7.62 34.78 -24.38
C GLY A 508 -6.83 35.51 -25.47
N ARG A 509 -7.01 36.83 -25.56
CA ARG A 509 -6.48 37.70 -26.62
C ARG A 509 -5.01 38.06 -26.41
N ALA A 510 -4.62 38.36 -25.17
CA ALA A 510 -3.26 38.74 -24.83
C ALA A 510 -2.39 37.52 -24.48
N LEU A 511 -2.85 36.75 -23.50
CA LEU A 511 -2.27 35.48 -23.08
C LEU A 511 -3.40 34.47 -22.94
N ARG A 512 -3.09 33.19 -23.18
CA ARG A 512 -4.06 32.11 -22.97
C ARG A 512 -4.52 32.07 -21.51
N PHE A 513 -5.80 31.84 -21.24
CA PHE A 513 -6.28 31.71 -19.87
C PHE A 513 -5.55 30.59 -19.13
N GLY A 514 -5.28 29.45 -19.77
CA GLY A 514 -4.52 28.35 -19.16
C GLY A 514 -3.04 28.67 -18.87
N VAL A 515 -2.50 29.76 -19.41
CA VAL A 515 -1.16 30.28 -19.06
C VAL A 515 -1.22 31.16 -17.81
N GLN A 516 -2.31 31.90 -17.64
CA GLN A 516 -2.49 32.88 -16.56
C GLN A 516 -3.10 32.25 -15.31
N TYR A 517 -4.04 31.32 -15.51
CA TYR A 517 -4.85 30.70 -14.47
C TYR A 517 -4.81 29.18 -14.58
N ASP A 518 -5.10 28.51 -13.47
CA ASP A 518 -5.48 27.11 -13.44
C ASP A 518 -6.97 27.02 -13.74
N VAL A 519 -7.26 26.60 -14.98
CA VAL A 519 -8.61 26.55 -15.53
C VAL A 519 -9.21 25.17 -15.28
N VAL A 520 -10.37 25.12 -14.62
CA VAL A 520 -11.09 23.87 -14.34
C VAL A 520 -12.46 23.91 -15.00
N LEU A 521 -12.81 22.84 -15.72
CA LEU A 521 -14.08 22.76 -16.44
C LEU A 521 -15.14 22.07 -15.58
N HIS A 522 -16.32 22.68 -15.59
CA HIS A 522 -17.50 22.19 -14.90
C HIS A 522 -18.68 22.11 -15.85
N TRP A 523 -19.65 21.25 -15.53
CA TRP A 523 -20.90 21.19 -16.29
C TRP A 523 -21.92 22.20 -15.76
N SER A 524 -22.32 23.14 -16.62
CA SER A 524 -23.18 24.27 -16.24
C SER A 524 -24.53 23.87 -15.64
N ARG A 525 -25.14 22.75 -16.07
CA ARG A 525 -26.44 22.29 -15.53
C ARG A 525 -26.40 21.90 -14.05
N ARG A 526 -25.22 21.77 -13.43
CA ARG A 526 -25.10 21.60 -11.97
C ARG A 526 -25.51 22.86 -11.19
N LEU A 527 -25.32 24.05 -11.76
CA LEU A 527 -25.71 25.33 -11.17
C LEU A 527 -27.22 25.51 -11.20
N THR A 528 -27.86 25.11 -12.31
CA THR A 528 -29.31 25.19 -12.52
C THR A 528 -29.93 23.82 -12.80
N PRO A 529 -29.98 22.91 -11.81
CA PRO A 529 -30.38 21.52 -12.03
C PRO A 529 -31.89 21.37 -12.16
N ASP A 530 -32.31 20.56 -13.13
CA ASP A 530 -33.69 20.10 -13.26
C ASP A 530 -34.09 19.13 -12.11
N PRO A 531 -35.36 18.70 -12.01
CA PRO A 531 -35.79 17.79 -10.96
C PRO A 531 -35.05 16.45 -10.91
N LEU A 532 -34.60 15.91 -12.05
CA LEU A 532 -33.85 14.65 -12.10
C LEU A 532 -32.45 14.84 -11.50
N LEU A 533 -31.74 15.88 -11.93
CA LEU A 533 -30.41 16.22 -11.41
C LEU A 533 -30.43 16.50 -9.91
N ARG A 534 -31.48 17.15 -9.41
CA ARG A 534 -31.68 17.34 -7.97
C ARG A 534 -31.80 16.02 -7.21
N ARG A 535 -32.52 15.03 -7.75
CA ARG A 535 -32.65 13.70 -7.12
C ARG A 535 -31.32 12.93 -7.11
N LEU A 536 -30.51 13.08 -8.17
CA LEU A 536 -29.24 12.36 -8.31
C LEU A 536 -28.07 12.98 -7.57
N GLN A 537 -28.20 14.21 -7.06
CA GLN A 537 -27.11 14.93 -6.40
C GLN A 537 -26.46 14.15 -5.25
N GLY A 538 -27.25 13.47 -4.42
CA GLY A 538 -26.73 12.65 -3.33
C GLY A 538 -25.92 11.43 -3.82
N ALA A 539 -26.30 10.84 -4.96
CA ALA A 539 -25.56 9.75 -5.59
C ALA A 539 -24.23 10.25 -6.17
N VAL A 540 -24.25 11.38 -6.89
CA VAL A 540 -23.04 12.01 -7.46
C VAL A 540 -22.07 12.41 -6.35
N SER A 541 -22.56 12.98 -5.24
CA SER A 541 -21.71 13.37 -4.10
C SER A 541 -21.06 12.14 -3.45
N ARG A 542 -21.78 11.03 -3.28
CA ARG A 542 -21.21 9.77 -2.77
C ARG A 542 -20.17 9.18 -3.72
N ARG A 543 -20.43 9.23 -5.03
CA ARG A 543 -19.48 8.79 -6.06
C ARG A 543 -18.18 9.59 -6.00
N TRP A 544 -18.25 10.90 -5.79
CA TRP A 544 -17.05 11.71 -5.55
C TRP A 544 -16.23 11.22 -4.35
N GLU A 545 -16.89 10.88 -3.23
CA GLU A 545 -16.17 10.34 -2.06
C GLU A 545 -15.51 8.98 -2.36
N GLU A 546 -16.15 8.12 -3.17
CA GLU A 546 -15.53 6.86 -3.65
C GLU A 546 -14.30 7.16 -4.54
N ILE A 547 -14.38 8.12 -5.46
CA ILE A 547 -13.27 8.58 -6.31
C ILE A 547 -12.12 9.13 -5.47
N ALA A 548 -12.41 10.00 -4.50
CA ALA A 548 -11.40 10.65 -3.67
C ALA A 548 -10.67 9.67 -2.72
N THR A 549 -11.33 8.58 -2.34
CA THR A 549 -10.77 7.56 -1.43
C THR A 549 -10.12 6.38 -2.13
N SER A 550 -10.25 6.25 -3.45
CA SER A 550 -9.65 5.16 -4.23
C SER A 550 -8.12 5.09 -4.15
N ASP A 551 -7.59 3.87 -4.09
CA ASP A 551 -6.14 3.56 -4.11
C ASP A 551 -5.57 3.43 -5.54
N ARG A 552 -6.46 3.36 -6.54
CA ARG A 552 -6.11 3.27 -7.97
C ARG A 552 -6.82 4.37 -8.74
N VAL A 553 -6.44 4.57 -10.01
CA VAL A 553 -7.13 5.48 -10.92
C VAL A 553 -8.61 5.09 -10.99
N PRO A 554 -9.52 5.90 -10.40
CA PRO A 554 -10.92 5.57 -10.26
C PRO A 554 -11.69 6.01 -11.51
N VAL A 555 -11.42 5.35 -12.64
CA VAL A 555 -12.06 5.66 -13.92
C VAL A 555 -12.56 4.38 -14.57
N ASP A 556 -13.88 4.31 -14.75
CA ASP A 556 -14.56 3.30 -15.55
C ASP A 556 -14.54 3.74 -17.02
N TRP A 557 -13.86 2.99 -17.87
CA TRP A 557 -13.70 3.32 -19.29
C TRP A 557 -14.83 2.74 -20.15
N LEU A 558 -15.43 3.58 -21.00
CA LEU A 558 -16.41 3.20 -22.01
C LEU A 558 -15.76 3.26 -23.40
N ASP A 559 -15.93 2.20 -24.18
CA ASP A 559 -15.56 2.20 -25.58
C ASP A 559 -16.72 2.60 -26.49
N ASP A 560 -16.49 2.61 -27.81
CA ASP A 560 -17.51 2.99 -28.79
C ASP A 560 -18.71 2.02 -28.76
N THR A 561 -18.49 0.75 -28.45
CA THR A 561 -19.56 -0.26 -28.37
C THR A 561 -20.46 -0.03 -27.17
N ASP A 562 -19.92 0.51 -26.08
CA ASP A 562 -20.67 0.88 -24.89
C ASP A 562 -21.59 2.09 -25.11
N THR A 563 -21.20 3.01 -26.00
CA THR A 563 -21.85 4.32 -26.19
C THR A 563 -22.74 4.42 -27.42
N VAL A 564 -22.61 3.50 -28.39
CA VAL A 564 -23.46 3.45 -29.60
C VAL A 564 -24.95 3.33 -29.25
N ASP A 565 -25.31 2.50 -28.27
CA ASP A 565 -26.71 2.29 -27.88
C ASP A 565 -27.06 2.97 -26.55
N ARG A 566 -27.88 4.02 -26.63
CA ARG A 566 -28.13 4.93 -25.51
C ARG A 566 -29.06 4.36 -24.43
N PRO A 567 -30.19 3.71 -24.75
CA PRO A 567 -31.06 3.14 -23.72
C PRO A 567 -30.36 2.09 -22.84
N PRO A 568 -29.56 1.13 -23.36
CA PRO A 568 -28.79 0.22 -22.52
C PRO A 568 -27.74 0.94 -21.66
N LEU A 569 -27.02 1.93 -22.21
CA LEU A 569 -26.06 2.72 -21.44
C LEU A 569 -26.74 3.45 -20.27
N GLN A 570 -27.87 4.11 -20.53
CA GLN A 570 -28.65 4.79 -19.50
C GLN A 570 -29.15 3.82 -18.42
N ASP A 571 -29.57 2.62 -18.79
CA ASP A 571 -30.00 1.61 -17.83
C ASP A 571 -28.83 1.15 -16.93
N ARG A 572 -27.66 0.86 -17.51
CA ARG A 572 -26.43 0.55 -16.76
C ARG A 572 -26.04 1.67 -15.79
N LEU A 573 -26.10 2.92 -16.24
CA LEU A 573 -25.82 4.09 -15.40
C LEU A 573 -26.81 4.23 -14.23
N ARG A 574 -28.11 4.05 -14.50
CA ARG A 574 -29.18 4.09 -13.48
C ARG A 574 -29.06 2.97 -12.46
N ASN A 575 -28.64 1.78 -12.90
CA ASN A 575 -28.44 0.61 -12.05
C ASN A 575 -27.09 0.65 -11.29
N GLY A 576 -26.28 1.71 -11.48
CA GLY A 576 -25.05 1.91 -10.74
C GLY A 576 -23.92 0.98 -11.14
N HIS A 577 -23.91 0.47 -12.38
CA HIS A 577 -22.85 -0.42 -12.88
C HIS A 577 -21.47 0.27 -12.92
N TYR A 578 -21.47 1.59 -13.13
CA TYR A 578 -20.28 2.42 -13.07
C TYR A 578 -20.28 3.12 -11.74
N ARG A 579 -19.23 2.94 -10.93
CA ARG A 579 -19.16 3.46 -9.55
C ARG A 579 -18.09 4.53 -9.40
N LEU A 580 -17.23 4.69 -10.40
CA LEU A 580 -16.09 5.60 -10.36
C LEU A 580 -16.33 6.78 -11.33
N GLY A 581 -15.28 7.57 -11.60
CA GLY A 581 -15.31 8.53 -12.71
C GLY A 581 -15.53 7.80 -14.04
N ILE A 582 -15.97 8.49 -15.08
CA ILE A 582 -16.17 7.88 -16.40
C ILE A 582 -15.09 8.39 -17.34
N GLY A 583 -14.46 7.50 -18.11
CA GLY A 583 -13.53 7.83 -19.17
C GLY A 583 -14.03 7.32 -20.52
N LEU A 584 -13.89 8.11 -21.58
CA LEU A 584 -14.22 7.67 -22.94
C LEU A 584 -12.96 7.25 -23.68
N ALA A 585 -12.96 6.03 -24.22
CA ALA A 585 -11.83 5.52 -25.00
C ALA A 585 -11.80 6.05 -26.44
N HIS A 586 -12.86 6.70 -26.89
CA HIS A 586 -13.02 7.24 -28.24
C HIS A 586 -13.40 8.72 -28.17
N HIS A 587 -13.18 9.44 -29.27
CA HIS A 587 -13.58 10.83 -29.41
C HIS A 587 -15.07 10.91 -29.73
N THR A 588 -15.83 11.69 -28.97
CA THR A 588 -17.31 11.78 -29.08
C THR A 588 -17.79 12.67 -30.23
N GLY A 589 -16.88 13.39 -30.89
CA GLY A 589 -17.24 14.34 -31.92
C GLY A 589 -18.08 15.47 -31.33
N LEU A 590 -19.25 15.73 -31.92
CA LEU A 590 -20.21 16.73 -31.47
C LEU A 590 -21.45 16.08 -30.80
N ASP A 591 -21.33 14.88 -30.22
CA ASP A 591 -22.43 14.21 -29.52
C ASP A 591 -22.69 14.81 -28.12
N ASP A 592 -23.39 15.95 -28.11
CA ASP A 592 -23.80 16.66 -26.89
C ASP A 592 -24.74 15.82 -26.01
N GLN A 593 -25.60 15.00 -26.61
CA GLN A 593 -26.56 14.16 -25.90
C GLN A 593 -25.88 13.04 -25.12
N LEU A 594 -24.82 12.43 -25.66
CA LEU A 594 -24.01 11.47 -24.91
C LEU A 594 -23.35 12.14 -23.69
N MET A 595 -22.77 13.34 -23.87
CA MET A 595 -22.16 14.08 -22.76
C MET A 595 -23.18 14.41 -21.66
N GLU A 596 -24.38 14.86 -22.02
CA GLU A 596 -25.47 15.12 -21.07
C GLU A 596 -25.86 13.87 -20.28
N ILE A 597 -25.95 12.72 -20.95
CA ILE A 597 -26.25 11.44 -20.30
C ILE A 597 -25.16 11.10 -19.27
N LEU A 598 -23.88 11.18 -19.65
CA LEU A 598 -22.78 10.79 -18.77
C LEU A 598 -22.65 11.74 -17.58
N LEU A 599 -22.61 13.05 -17.82
CA LEU A 599 -22.46 14.09 -16.80
C LEU A 599 -23.62 14.12 -15.81
N THR A 600 -24.80 13.62 -16.19
CA THR A 600 -25.92 13.42 -15.26
C THR A 600 -25.53 12.50 -14.09
N TYR A 601 -24.78 11.43 -14.35
CA TYR A 601 -24.48 10.37 -13.38
C TYR A 601 -23.07 10.42 -12.79
N THR A 602 -22.11 11.08 -13.43
CA THR A 602 -20.72 11.17 -12.95
C THR A 602 -20.31 12.59 -12.54
N PRO A 603 -19.52 12.77 -11.46
CA PRO A 603 -18.87 14.04 -11.16
C PRO A 603 -17.58 14.25 -11.98
N VAL A 604 -16.94 13.17 -12.43
CA VAL A 604 -15.70 13.23 -13.21
C VAL A 604 -15.92 12.53 -14.54
N LEU A 605 -15.69 13.25 -15.63
CA LEU A 605 -15.75 12.72 -16.99
C LEU A 605 -14.46 13.06 -17.73
N LEU A 606 -13.78 12.05 -18.27
CA LEU A 606 -12.59 12.19 -19.10
C LEU A 606 -12.89 11.79 -20.55
N TRP A 607 -12.36 12.52 -21.51
CA TRP A 607 -12.47 12.16 -22.93
C TRP A 607 -11.26 12.65 -23.74
N PRO A 608 -10.93 12.00 -24.87
CA PRO A 608 -9.80 12.39 -25.69
C PRO A 608 -10.06 13.67 -26.47
N GLN A 609 -9.00 14.44 -26.66
CA GLN A 609 -8.94 15.62 -27.52
C GLN A 609 -8.82 15.26 -29.01
N GLY A 610 -8.12 14.17 -29.32
CA GLY A 610 -7.80 13.76 -30.69
C GLY A 610 -8.77 12.71 -31.22
N VAL A 611 -9.01 12.73 -32.53
CA VAL A 611 -9.84 11.74 -33.24
C VAL A 611 -9.31 10.30 -33.12
N GLU A 612 -8.04 10.13 -32.77
CA GLU A 612 -7.41 8.82 -32.51
C GLU A 612 -7.95 8.12 -31.26
N GLY A 613 -8.69 8.83 -30.40
CA GLY A 613 -9.20 8.29 -29.14
C GLY A 613 -8.14 8.17 -28.04
N PHE A 614 -8.45 7.35 -27.04
CA PHE A 614 -7.60 7.07 -25.88
C PHE A 614 -7.54 5.56 -25.58
N PRO A 615 -6.75 4.81 -26.38
CA PRO A 615 -6.65 3.36 -26.25
C PRO A 615 -6.01 2.90 -24.93
N ALA A 616 -6.17 1.62 -24.59
CA ALA A 616 -5.83 1.07 -23.28
C ALA A 616 -4.35 1.18 -22.91
N ASP A 617 -3.46 1.12 -23.89
CA ASP A 617 -2.01 1.29 -23.75
C ASP A 617 -1.62 2.72 -23.30
N ARG A 618 -2.39 3.74 -23.69
CA ARG A 618 -2.16 5.13 -23.26
C ARG A 618 -2.67 5.42 -21.84
N ARG A 619 -3.57 4.59 -21.29
CA ARG A 619 -4.23 4.82 -19.99
C ARG A 619 -3.29 4.75 -18.79
N GLY A 620 -2.16 4.06 -18.93
CA GLY A 620 -1.15 3.95 -17.87
C GLY A 620 -0.59 5.31 -17.42
N CYS A 621 -0.65 6.36 -18.27
CA CYS A 621 -0.21 7.69 -17.88
C CYS A 621 -1.05 8.29 -16.74
N LEU A 622 -2.30 7.86 -16.54
CA LEU A 622 -3.12 8.35 -15.45
C LEU A 622 -2.65 7.86 -14.08
N GLU A 623 -1.95 6.72 -14.00
CA GLU A 623 -1.55 6.17 -12.70
C GLU A 623 -0.59 7.10 -11.96
N SER A 624 0.35 7.72 -12.68
CA SER A 624 1.30 8.67 -12.12
C SER A 624 0.74 10.09 -11.98
N GLN A 625 -0.26 10.45 -12.79
CA GLN A 625 -0.78 11.82 -12.89
C GLN A 625 -2.05 12.05 -12.06
N TRP A 626 -2.82 11.00 -11.77
CA TRP A 626 -4.08 11.11 -11.03
C TRP A 626 -3.99 11.89 -9.71
N PRO A 627 -2.92 11.73 -8.90
CA PRO A 627 -2.77 12.50 -7.67
C PRO A 627 -2.74 14.01 -7.87
N THR A 628 -2.37 14.49 -9.07
CA THR A 628 -2.28 15.92 -9.38
C THR A 628 -3.55 16.49 -10.00
N MET A 629 -4.61 15.70 -10.19
CA MET A 629 -5.85 16.16 -10.81
C MET A 629 -6.66 17.10 -9.89
N PRO A 630 -7.31 18.14 -10.45
CA PRO A 630 -7.36 18.49 -11.87
C PRO A 630 -6.18 19.37 -12.36
N GLU A 631 -5.36 19.95 -11.48
CA GLU A 631 -4.34 20.95 -11.82
C GLU A 631 -3.25 20.42 -12.77
N GLY A 632 -2.91 19.14 -12.61
CA GLY A 632 -1.94 18.44 -13.45
C GLY A 632 -2.30 18.47 -14.93
N LEU A 633 -3.60 18.46 -15.26
CA LEU A 633 -4.06 18.51 -16.65
C LEU A 633 -3.74 19.87 -17.29
N GLY A 634 -4.02 20.97 -16.58
CA GLY A 634 -3.65 22.32 -17.02
C GLY A 634 -2.13 22.49 -17.15
N HIS A 635 -1.36 21.84 -16.27
CA HIS A 635 0.10 21.81 -16.38
C HIS A 635 0.57 21.08 -17.65
N ALA A 636 0.00 19.91 -17.92
CA ALA A 636 0.31 19.14 -19.13
C ALA A 636 0.01 19.92 -20.40
N TYR A 637 -1.10 20.68 -20.45
CA TYR A 637 -1.38 21.57 -21.59
C TYR A 637 -0.31 22.64 -21.76
N ARG A 638 0.12 23.31 -20.68
CA ARG A 638 1.15 24.35 -20.73
C ARG A 638 2.49 23.81 -21.24
N GLN A 639 2.89 22.63 -20.80
CA GLN A 639 4.11 21.97 -21.28
C GLN A 639 4.00 21.63 -22.78
N GLN A 640 2.86 21.10 -23.21
CA GLN A 640 2.62 20.78 -24.62
C GLN A 640 2.70 22.04 -25.50
N TRP A 641 2.13 23.16 -25.05
CA TRP A 641 2.21 24.45 -25.75
C TRP A 641 3.63 25.02 -25.85
N ARG A 642 4.53 24.63 -24.94
CA ARG A 642 5.96 24.98 -24.99
C ARG A 642 6.78 24.02 -25.86
N GLY A 643 6.16 22.96 -26.39
CA GLY A 643 6.84 21.92 -27.16
C GLY A 643 7.61 20.91 -26.31
N GLU A 644 7.31 20.84 -25.00
CA GLU A 644 7.87 19.83 -24.10
C GLU A 644 7.14 18.49 -24.27
N HIS A 645 7.81 17.37 -24.00
CA HIS A 645 7.20 16.04 -24.12
C HIS A 645 6.34 15.73 -22.90
N THR A 646 5.02 15.69 -23.07
CA THR A 646 4.04 15.54 -21.97
C THR A 646 3.41 14.15 -21.88
N GLY A 647 3.90 13.21 -22.68
CA GLY A 647 3.26 11.90 -22.88
C GLY A 647 1.83 12.06 -23.39
N HIS A 648 0.96 11.12 -23.01
CA HIS A 648 -0.45 11.09 -23.46
C HIS A 648 -1.42 11.85 -22.56
N PHE A 649 -0.97 12.42 -21.44
CA PHE A 649 -1.87 13.01 -20.45
C PHE A 649 -2.53 14.31 -20.94
N ALA A 650 -1.79 15.12 -21.70
CA ALA A 650 -2.31 16.33 -22.34
C ALA A 650 -3.33 16.04 -23.47
N ASP A 651 -3.45 14.79 -23.92
CA ASP A 651 -4.41 14.38 -24.95
C ASP A 651 -5.83 14.17 -24.38
N LEU A 652 -6.01 14.28 -23.06
CA LEU A 652 -7.30 14.16 -22.39
C LEU A 652 -7.93 15.54 -22.13
N ARG A 653 -9.24 15.53 -21.91
CA ARG A 653 -10.02 16.61 -21.31
C ARG A 653 -10.79 16.08 -20.14
N ALA A 654 -11.15 16.97 -19.23
CA ALA A 654 -11.88 16.61 -18.03
C ALA A 654 -13.00 17.62 -17.73
N VAL A 655 -14.16 17.11 -17.31
CA VAL A 655 -15.07 17.83 -16.41
C VAL A 655 -14.80 17.30 -15.01
N TRP A 656 -14.63 18.21 -14.06
CA TRP A 656 -14.20 17.88 -12.70
C TRP A 656 -15.09 18.52 -11.64
N ASP A 657 -16.26 17.92 -11.38
CA ASP A 657 -17.21 18.40 -10.36
C ASP A 657 -16.85 17.85 -8.96
N ASP A 658 -15.79 18.40 -8.36
CA ASP A 658 -15.34 18.00 -7.02
C ASP A 658 -16.29 18.42 -5.88
N ARG A 659 -15.92 18.08 -4.64
CA ARG A 659 -16.72 18.40 -3.44
C ARG A 659 -16.94 19.90 -3.25
N GLU A 660 -15.96 20.74 -3.57
CA GLU A 660 -16.06 22.18 -3.42
C GLU A 660 -17.03 22.77 -4.44
N TRP A 661 -16.88 22.36 -5.70
CA TRP A 661 -17.78 22.74 -6.78
C TRP A 661 -19.23 22.32 -6.49
N LEU A 662 -19.43 21.07 -6.07
CA LEU A 662 -20.77 20.57 -5.72
C LEU A 662 -21.37 21.31 -4.51
N ARG A 663 -20.54 21.78 -3.58
CA ARG A 663 -20.96 22.63 -2.45
C ARG A 663 -21.32 24.04 -2.94
N PHE A 664 -20.51 24.64 -3.80
CA PHE A 664 -20.78 25.93 -4.43
C PHE A 664 -22.11 25.90 -5.19
N CYS A 665 -22.34 24.88 -6.03
CA CYS A 665 -23.61 24.68 -6.72
C CYS A 665 -24.81 24.60 -5.76
N ARG A 666 -24.64 23.98 -4.58
CA ARG A 666 -25.70 24.00 -3.54
C ARG A 666 -25.94 25.40 -3.02
N HIS A 667 -24.86 26.12 -2.70
CA HIS A 667 -24.92 27.46 -2.14
C HIS A 667 -25.65 28.43 -3.08
N VAL A 668 -25.22 28.52 -4.35
CA VAL A 668 -25.85 29.39 -5.35
C VAL A 668 -27.37 29.17 -5.43
N ARG A 669 -27.83 27.93 -5.43
CA ARG A 669 -29.28 27.61 -5.49
C ARG A 669 -30.06 28.04 -4.25
N THR A 670 -29.40 28.14 -3.11
CA THR A 670 -30.04 28.54 -1.84
C THR A 670 -30.01 30.03 -1.60
N THR A 671 -29.02 30.74 -2.15
CA THR A 671 -28.79 32.17 -1.88
C THR A 671 -29.14 33.08 -3.06
N VAL A 672 -29.22 32.55 -4.28
CA VAL A 672 -29.58 33.29 -5.48
C VAL A 672 -31.00 32.91 -5.90
N PRO A 673 -31.99 33.84 -5.86
CA PRO A 673 -33.31 33.57 -6.39
C PRO A 673 -33.21 33.27 -7.89
N PRO A 674 -33.98 32.30 -8.43
CA PRO A 674 -34.00 32.04 -9.86
C PRO A 674 -34.44 33.32 -10.59
N VAL A 675 -33.76 33.65 -11.69
CA VAL A 675 -34.17 34.74 -12.57
C VAL A 675 -35.63 34.48 -12.97
N GLN A 676 -36.55 35.28 -12.42
CA GLN A 676 -37.95 35.23 -12.81
C GLN A 676 -38.05 35.80 -14.23
N ASN A 677 -38.09 34.92 -15.22
CA ASN A 677 -38.51 35.29 -16.56
C ASN A 677 -40.01 35.61 -16.51
N THR A 678 -40.34 36.88 -16.25
CA THR A 678 -41.67 37.42 -16.56
C THR A 678 -41.87 37.37 -18.07
N ILE A 679 -42.43 36.27 -18.55
CA ILE A 679 -43.14 36.26 -19.84
C ILE A 679 -44.40 37.09 -19.60
N LYS A 680 -44.38 38.36 -20.03
CA LYS A 680 -45.61 39.11 -20.27
C LYS A 680 -46.26 38.48 -21.49
N GLU A 681 -47.24 37.61 -21.27
CA GLU A 681 -48.21 37.26 -22.32
C GLU A 681 -48.94 38.55 -22.70
N ALA A 682 -48.66 39.06 -23.89
CA ALA A 682 -49.46 40.10 -24.52
C ALA A 682 -50.78 39.48 -24.99
N SER A 683 -51.88 39.94 -24.38
CA SER A 683 -53.25 39.75 -24.90
C SER A 683 -53.53 40.70 -26.06
#